data_AF-A0A954MWX5-F1
#
_entry.id   AF-A0A954MWX5-F1
#
_cell.length_a   1.000
_cell.length_b   1.000
_cell.length_c   1.000
_cell.angle_alpha   90.00
_cell.angle_beta   90.00
_cell.angle_gamma   90.00
#
_symmetry.space_group_name_H-M   'P 1'
#
loop_
_entity.id
_entity.type
_entity.pdbx_description
1 polymer ?
#
loop_
_entity_poly.entity_id
_entity_poly.type
_entity_poly.pdbx_seq_one_letter_code
_entity_poly.pdbx_strand_id
1 'polypeptide(L)'
;MSERPKFKPFEYSPDDPLAAAHADLEAWFDETSAEVLQTKKYKELPLKNYPNGQRMLKKKNAVCMDQLLSALLQEDYWRKQFETLLDLKWEKSNEEALEICYCRQLLAASVAKEMFRRKPPFSQLDLKNLIRWFMNRKTTSDQYGLVKLVVQKINKTINPTEMTADLRRSLEELSSNLRGHHHYKTLRKHLDDFLVSNPTPDSSARDQAPRLPTPQPGPCGITGVLMHIKRLLGMEPNEPAPDIAMQLGVEGYPVEVGSPLIEVHMSLDSLINETSAEQQRYRSSLEQLITESQLLEGGGILSLRSVMDSIQSDPFLKDQPTGRKPEESGPRELGLLLLAAIERYHWGLLNYHIIEQNEDVKNAFKDTETALQNISETPYELNRRELFDLLLFLATIPSRTQMIFVKSIGGLIENVVEEVKHSPLTEGERYVLYLLRKALSLGGTYLNEACYLNPLTELIGDRLQFLLSPGEVWTDQLNEDLAEPSELTSVWRLFLGQCLIATSSRPSSKWIEATEQILGKIGKESFDEGAIKWIRLFERGRSYNIVAELIRRRNPAYGYTAEEHATVLRGILWSITLRPQPDAYARIVTVIALSAFKKVPGIGPRAAKVGNAAVYALSQMGTLESLGQLAILKVRVKSASAQKEIEKAFNTLAEKLELPREEIEELGVPSYGLEEVGLLSETLGEYRAELRVDGSSAQLHWFDAKEKELKSVPAKVKVEHKEELKDLQQCVKDITGMLPAQRERLDGMFLAQKTWPYSIWEERYLNHPLVGTIARRLIWTVGDRSAVFSDGKLVDRHGDEVSAAPETVVSLWHPIDRPVEEITAWRERLETLVITQPFKQAHREIYLLTDAERNTNVYSNRFAAHIIRQHQFNALCAMRGWKNKLRLMVDADYPPAEKLLANWGLRAEYWVEGIGQNYGADTNETGVFLRLTTDQVRFYQIEATENFAHAGGGGYAYRRGGGADVDLNAPIPLEEIPPLVFSEIMRDVDLFTGVCSVANDPNWQDGGVVPQFRQYWEQQTFGELSGSSTTRKVVLERLIPRMKIAEQCSFADRYLIVKGTKRTYKIHLGSGNILMEPNDQYLCIVPDSRARAAQGDLFLPFEGDNMLSIILSKALLLAEDHKIKDPTIVRQIEQA
;
A
#
# COMPACT_ATOMS: atom_id res chain seq x y z
N MET A 1 48.91 8.37 43.36
CA MET A 1 47.98 8.36 44.50
C MET A 1 46.72 7.65 44.05
N SER A 2 46.23 6.72 44.86
CA SER A 2 45.00 5.96 44.66
C SER A 2 43.80 6.88 44.40
N GLU A 3 43.31 6.92 43.17
CA GLU A 3 41.93 7.37 42.94
C GLU A 3 41.02 6.30 43.57
N ARG A 4 40.17 6.73 44.51
CA ARG A 4 39.19 5.85 45.15
C ARG A 4 38.31 5.22 44.06
N PRO A 5 37.84 3.96 44.22
CA PRO A 5 36.85 3.41 43.30
C PRO A 5 35.67 4.39 43.21
N LYS A 6 35.31 4.81 41.99
CA LYS A 6 34.21 5.76 41.73
C LYS A 6 32.81 5.18 42.03
N PHE A 7 32.74 3.93 42.48
CA PHE A 7 31.52 3.28 42.99
C PHE A 7 31.65 3.04 44.50
N LYS A 8 30.51 3.03 45.20
CA LYS A 8 30.49 2.63 46.60
C LYS A 8 30.59 1.10 46.72
N PRO A 9 31.42 0.55 47.62
CA PRO A 9 31.40 -0.88 47.91
C PRO A 9 30.09 -1.26 48.62
N PHE A 10 29.64 -2.49 48.41
CA PHE A 10 28.48 -3.02 49.13
C PHE A 10 28.83 -3.17 50.62
N GLU A 11 28.22 -2.34 51.46
CA GLU A 11 28.42 -2.33 52.91
C GLU A 11 27.19 -2.90 53.61
N TYR A 12 27.42 -3.74 54.62
CA TYR A 12 26.37 -4.32 55.46
C TYR A 12 26.82 -4.31 56.94
N SER A 13 25.85 -4.16 57.85
CA SER A 13 26.13 -4.14 59.29
C SER A 13 26.52 -5.55 59.79
N PRO A 14 27.42 -5.68 60.79
CA PRO A 14 27.62 -6.94 61.50
C PRO A 14 26.36 -7.50 62.15
N ASP A 15 25.38 -6.64 62.47
CA ASP A 15 24.09 -7.00 63.03
C ASP A 15 23.04 -7.32 61.95
N ASP A 16 23.40 -7.27 60.66
CA ASP A 16 22.51 -7.65 59.56
C ASP A 16 22.20 -9.15 59.64
N PRO A 17 20.91 -9.55 59.66
CA PRO A 17 20.53 -10.97 59.66
C PRO A 17 21.09 -11.76 58.47
N LEU A 18 21.47 -11.10 57.37
CA LEU A 18 22.08 -11.69 56.19
C LEU A 18 23.62 -11.55 56.15
N ALA A 19 24.28 -11.01 57.19
CA ALA A 19 25.72 -10.72 57.18
C ALA A 19 26.60 -11.93 56.79
N ALA A 20 26.26 -13.12 57.29
CA ALA A 20 26.98 -14.35 56.96
C ALA A 20 26.79 -14.78 55.49
N ALA A 21 25.63 -14.49 54.89
CA ALA A 21 25.35 -14.76 53.49
C ALA A 21 26.04 -13.72 52.58
N HIS A 22 26.06 -12.44 52.99
CA HIS A 22 26.81 -11.40 52.28
C HIS A 22 28.30 -11.70 52.24
N ALA A 23 28.87 -12.18 53.35
CA ALA A 23 30.27 -12.58 53.42
C ALA A 23 30.60 -13.79 52.51
N ASP A 24 29.71 -14.79 52.41
CA ASP A 24 29.90 -15.90 51.48
C ASP A 24 29.92 -15.41 50.02
N LEU A 25 29.05 -14.46 49.67
CA LEU A 25 28.95 -13.92 48.32
C LEU A 25 30.17 -13.10 47.93
N GLU A 26 30.65 -12.23 48.82
CA GLU A 26 31.87 -11.45 48.60
C GLU A 26 33.09 -12.36 48.44
N ALA A 27 33.23 -13.40 49.27
CA ALA A 27 34.30 -14.39 49.12
C ALA A 27 34.24 -15.14 47.77
N TRP A 28 33.04 -15.36 47.23
CA TRP A 28 32.88 -15.95 45.90
C TRP A 28 33.13 -14.95 44.77
N PHE A 29 32.79 -13.68 44.94
CA PHE A 29 33.15 -12.63 43.98
C PHE A 29 34.65 -12.46 43.90
N ASP A 30 35.37 -12.43 45.02
CA ASP A 30 36.83 -12.29 45.04
C ASP A 30 37.53 -13.47 44.33
N GLU A 31 36.97 -14.68 44.47
CA GLU A 31 37.46 -15.89 43.80
C GLU A 31 37.23 -15.87 42.28
N THR A 32 36.14 -15.27 41.80
CA THR A 32 35.68 -15.41 40.40
C THR A 32 35.84 -14.16 39.53
N SER A 33 35.92 -12.96 40.14
CA SER A 33 35.93 -11.69 39.39
C SER A 33 37.15 -11.56 38.47
N ALA A 34 38.32 -12.04 38.88
CA ALA A 34 39.54 -11.99 38.08
C ALA A 34 39.43 -12.80 36.76
N GLU A 35 38.76 -13.96 36.81
CA GLU A 35 38.55 -14.82 35.64
C GLU A 35 37.54 -14.23 34.65
N VAL A 36 36.45 -13.64 35.16
CA VAL A 36 35.43 -12.99 34.31
C VAL A 36 36.00 -11.75 33.63
N LEU A 37 36.74 -10.92 34.36
CA LEU A 37 37.38 -9.70 33.85
C LEU A 37 38.47 -10.01 32.81
N GLN A 38 39.30 -11.04 33.02
CA GLN A 38 40.34 -11.42 32.05
C GLN A 38 39.79 -12.04 30.77
N THR A 39 38.76 -12.89 30.87
CA THR A 39 38.26 -13.63 29.70
C THR A 39 37.25 -12.84 28.88
N LYS A 40 36.70 -11.75 29.42
CA LYS A 40 35.55 -10.98 28.88
C LYS A 40 34.37 -11.88 28.47
N LYS A 41 34.29 -13.08 29.03
CA LYS A 41 33.23 -14.06 28.78
C LYS A 41 32.29 -14.02 29.97
N TYR A 42 31.29 -13.16 29.88
CA TYR A 42 30.22 -12.98 30.86
C TYR A 42 29.23 -14.18 30.94
N LYS A 43 29.70 -15.41 30.75
CA LYS A 43 28.89 -16.64 30.80
C LYS A 43 28.65 -17.06 32.25
N GLU A 44 27.49 -17.68 32.53
CA GLU A 44 27.16 -18.22 33.86
C GLU A 44 28.27 -19.15 34.37
N LEU A 45 29.02 -18.72 35.39
CA LEU A 45 30.05 -19.52 36.06
C LEU A 45 29.39 -20.51 37.03
N PRO A 46 29.49 -21.84 36.81
CA PRO A 46 28.84 -22.79 37.69
C PRO A 46 29.48 -22.81 39.08
N LEU A 47 28.72 -22.53 40.14
CA LEU A 47 29.20 -22.48 41.53
C LEU A 47 29.96 -23.76 41.94
N LYS A 48 29.58 -24.91 41.40
CA LYS A 48 30.23 -26.21 41.67
C LYS A 48 31.70 -26.28 41.27
N ASN A 49 32.16 -25.41 40.38
CA ASN A 49 33.53 -25.41 39.88
C ASN A 49 34.50 -24.66 40.81
N TYR A 50 33.98 -23.92 41.79
CA TYR A 50 34.76 -23.01 42.62
C TYR A 50 34.67 -23.39 44.11
N PRO A 51 35.78 -23.46 44.86
CA PRO A 51 35.80 -23.72 46.30
C PRO A 51 34.77 -22.96 47.14
N ASN A 52 34.63 -21.62 47.00
CA ASN A 52 33.62 -20.88 47.77
C ASN A 52 32.20 -21.18 47.27
N GLY A 53 32.02 -21.37 45.95
CA GLY A 53 30.76 -21.81 45.37
C GLY A 53 30.31 -23.19 45.88
N GLN A 54 31.23 -24.16 46.01
CA GLN A 54 30.96 -25.47 46.60
C GLN A 54 30.61 -25.37 48.10
N ARG A 55 31.23 -24.44 48.83
CA ARG A 55 30.90 -24.17 50.24
C ARG A 55 29.48 -23.64 50.39
N MET A 56 29.05 -22.73 49.51
CA MET A 56 27.67 -22.25 49.46
C MET A 56 26.68 -23.38 49.15
N LEU A 57 27.04 -24.26 48.20
CA LEU A 57 26.21 -25.41 47.81
C LEU A 57 26.05 -26.48 48.90
N LYS A 58 26.96 -26.57 49.88
CA LYS A 58 26.88 -27.55 50.99
C LYS A 58 25.98 -27.10 52.16
N LYS A 59 25.55 -25.83 52.21
CA LYS A 59 24.71 -25.31 53.31
C LYS A 59 23.27 -25.86 53.23
N LYS A 60 22.61 -26.04 54.38
CA LYS A 60 21.22 -26.53 54.51
C LYS A 60 20.20 -25.54 53.91
N ASN A 61 19.01 -26.03 53.55
CA ASN A 61 17.96 -25.25 52.86
C ASN A 61 17.51 -23.95 53.57
N ALA A 62 17.58 -23.87 54.91
CA ALA A 62 17.24 -22.64 55.64
C ALA A 62 18.21 -21.49 55.30
N VAL A 63 19.51 -21.79 55.19
CA VAL A 63 20.57 -20.82 54.83
C VAL A 63 20.56 -20.51 53.32
N CYS A 64 19.90 -21.34 52.52
CA CYS A 64 19.72 -21.12 51.08
C CYS A 64 18.81 -19.91 50.79
N MET A 65 17.87 -19.60 51.69
CA MET A 65 17.01 -18.41 51.56
C MET A 65 17.82 -17.13 51.83
N ASP A 66 18.66 -17.14 52.87
CA ASP A 66 19.53 -16.00 53.19
C ASP A 66 20.54 -15.74 52.07
N GLN A 67 21.11 -16.80 51.49
CA GLN A 67 21.99 -16.71 50.32
C GLN A 67 21.27 -16.20 49.07
N LEU A 68 20.00 -16.56 48.89
CA LEU A 68 19.19 -16.04 47.79
C LEU A 68 18.89 -14.55 47.99
N LEU A 69 18.40 -14.15 49.17
CA LEU A 69 18.06 -12.76 49.47
C LEU A 69 19.30 -11.86 49.38
N SER A 70 20.42 -12.31 49.95
CA SER A 70 21.70 -11.61 49.85
C SER A 70 22.15 -11.44 48.38
N ALA A 71 22.02 -12.48 47.56
CA ALA A 71 22.32 -12.40 46.13
C ALA A 71 21.43 -11.41 45.38
N LEU A 72 20.12 -11.39 45.67
CA LEU A 72 19.19 -10.45 45.05
C LEU A 72 19.45 -8.99 45.48
N LEU A 73 19.80 -8.77 46.75
CA LEU A 73 20.14 -7.44 47.28
C LEU A 73 21.44 -6.91 46.67
N GLN A 74 22.48 -7.74 46.60
CA GLN A 74 23.75 -7.35 46.01
C GLN A 74 23.63 -7.16 44.49
N GLU A 75 22.87 -8.00 43.79
CA GLU A 75 22.57 -7.78 42.37
C GLU A 75 21.89 -6.42 42.14
N ASP A 76 20.89 -6.07 42.98
CA ASP A 76 20.21 -4.77 42.92
C ASP A 76 21.18 -3.60 43.09
N TYR A 77 22.05 -3.72 44.08
CA TYR A 77 23.02 -2.71 44.43
C TYR A 77 24.03 -2.48 43.31
N TRP A 78 24.66 -3.56 42.81
CA TRP A 78 25.69 -3.48 41.77
C TRP A 78 25.10 -2.99 40.45
N ARG A 79 23.85 -3.33 40.14
CA ARG A 79 23.13 -2.76 39.00
C ARG A 79 22.92 -1.26 39.15
N LYS A 80 22.44 -0.79 40.31
CA LYS A 80 22.24 0.65 40.56
C LYS A 80 23.55 1.43 40.46
N GLN A 81 24.65 0.87 40.96
CA GLN A 81 25.98 1.46 40.79
C GLN A 81 26.38 1.50 39.30
N PHE A 82 26.13 0.42 38.55
CA PHE A 82 26.38 0.37 37.10
C PHE A 82 25.55 1.40 36.31
N GLU A 83 24.25 1.52 36.60
CA GLU A 83 23.35 2.51 35.99
C GLU A 83 23.79 3.94 36.33
N THR A 84 24.14 4.21 37.60
CA THR A 84 24.65 5.52 38.03
C THR A 84 25.94 5.89 37.29
N LEU A 85 26.84 4.92 37.08
CA LEU A 85 28.07 5.13 36.33
C LEU A 85 27.85 5.28 34.82
N LEU A 86 26.76 4.74 34.28
CA LEU A 86 26.33 4.90 32.89
C LEU A 86 25.73 6.29 32.62
N ASP A 87 24.96 6.81 33.57
CA ASP A 87 24.30 8.13 33.48
C ASP A 87 25.31 9.28 33.61
N LEU A 88 26.44 9.05 34.29
CA LEU A 88 27.60 9.94 34.27
C LEU A 88 28.29 9.81 32.90
N LYS A 89 27.97 10.71 31.95
CA LYS A 89 28.49 10.81 30.56
C LYS A 89 29.82 10.05 30.35
N TRP A 90 29.85 9.19 29.32
CA TRP A 90 30.94 8.25 28.99
C TRP A 90 32.36 8.84 29.08
N GLU A 91 33.00 8.73 30.25
CA GLU A 91 34.43 8.99 30.46
C GLU A 91 35.21 7.67 30.40
N LYS A 92 36.30 7.59 29.62
CA LYS A 92 37.21 6.42 29.59
C LYS A 92 37.69 5.99 30.98
N SER A 93 37.74 6.90 31.95
CA SER A 93 38.14 6.62 33.34
C SER A 93 37.10 5.79 34.14
N ASN A 94 35.89 5.57 33.60
CA ASN A 94 34.84 4.78 34.24
C ASN A 94 34.74 3.34 33.70
N GLU A 95 35.52 2.97 32.69
CA GLU A 95 35.41 1.67 31.99
C GLU A 95 35.70 0.48 32.93
N GLU A 96 36.75 0.57 33.75
CA GLU A 96 37.10 -0.47 34.72
C GLU A 96 36.04 -0.60 35.84
N ALA A 97 35.52 0.53 36.33
CA ALA A 97 34.45 0.56 37.33
C ALA A 97 33.14 -0.04 36.79
N LEU A 98 32.79 0.29 35.55
CA LEU A 98 31.64 -0.27 34.85
C LEU A 98 31.78 -1.79 34.65
N GLU A 99 32.95 -2.27 34.21
CA GLU A 99 33.23 -3.70 34.07
C GLU A 99 33.11 -4.43 35.41
N ILE A 100 33.63 -3.87 36.52
CA ILE A 100 33.54 -4.45 37.86
C ILE A 100 32.08 -4.52 38.34
N CYS A 101 31.32 -3.42 38.26
CA CYS A 101 29.92 -3.39 38.68
C CYS A 101 29.07 -4.36 37.85
N TYR A 102 29.29 -4.42 36.53
CA TYR A 102 28.60 -5.35 35.64
C TYR A 102 28.95 -6.81 35.96
N CYS A 103 30.22 -7.13 36.21
CA CYS A 103 30.64 -8.47 36.61
C CYS A 103 29.99 -8.91 37.92
N ARG A 104 30.04 -8.06 38.96
CA ARG A 104 29.45 -8.37 40.27
C ARG A 104 27.94 -8.57 40.19
N GLN A 105 27.23 -7.79 39.37
CA GLN A 105 25.80 -7.99 39.10
C GLN A 105 25.52 -9.38 38.50
N LEU A 106 26.25 -9.78 37.45
CA LEU A 106 26.04 -11.07 36.77
C LEU A 106 26.38 -12.28 37.65
N LEU A 107 27.44 -12.15 38.45
CA LEU A 107 27.83 -13.16 39.42
C LEU A 107 26.73 -13.30 40.48
N ALA A 108 26.25 -12.20 41.07
CA ALA A 108 25.13 -12.22 42.03
C ALA A 108 23.88 -12.90 41.45
N ALA A 109 23.52 -12.56 40.20
CA ALA A 109 22.42 -13.19 39.48
C ALA A 109 22.62 -14.71 39.28
N SER A 110 23.86 -15.17 39.08
CA SER A 110 24.20 -16.59 38.93
C SER A 110 24.00 -17.37 40.24
N VAL A 111 24.38 -16.79 41.38
CA VAL A 111 24.09 -17.35 42.71
C VAL A 111 22.59 -17.43 42.93
N ALA A 112 21.84 -16.36 42.64
CA ALA A 112 20.40 -16.33 42.79
C ALA A 112 19.72 -17.45 41.97
N LYS A 113 20.09 -17.60 40.69
CA LYS A 113 19.58 -18.69 39.82
C LYS A 113 19.85 -20.06 40.42
N GLU A 114 21.05 -20.29 40.94
CA GLU A 114 21.42 -21.58 41.54
C GLU A 114 20.66 -21.85 42.85
N MET A 115 20.50 -20.84 43.71
CA MET A 115 19.70 -20.98 44.92
C MET A 115 18.22 -21.24 44.61
N PHE A 116 17.64 -20.60 43.58
CA PHE A 116 16.29 -20.92 43.10
C PHE A 116 16.14 -22.39 42.68
N ARG A 117 17.17 -22.99 42.05
CA ARG A 117 17.16 -24.41 41.65
C ARG A 117 17.15 -25.37 42.86
N ARG A 118 17.69 -24.93 44.01
CA ARG A 118 17.78 -25.72 45.25
C ARG A 118 16.49 -25.75 46.09
N LYS A 119 15.40 -25.14 45.59
CA LYS A 119 14.05 -25.17 46.18
C LYS A 119 14.00 -24.67 47.64
N PRO A 120 14.40 -23.41 47.93
CA PRO A 120 14.20 -22.84 49.25
C PRO A 120 12.70 -22.79 49.62
N PRO A 121 12.35 -22.87 50.91
CA PRO A 121 10.97 -22.87 51.38
C PRO A 121 10.39 -21.45 51.34
N PHE A 122 9.83 -21.04 50.19
CA PHE A 122 9.17 -19.74 50.09
C PHE A 122 7.80 -19.74 50.78
N SER A 123 7.55 -18.72 51.61
CA SER A 123 6.19 -18.36 52.01
C SER A 123 5.46 -17.63 50.87
N GLN A 124 4.14 -17.51 50.95
CA GLN A 124 3.38 -16.68 50.00
C GLN A 124 3.76 -15.20 50.07
N LEU A 125 4.16 -14.72 51.26
CA LEU A 125 4.66 -13.36 51.45
C LEU A 125 6.02 -13.17 50.75
N ASP A 126 6.91 -14.17 50.81
CA ASP A 126 8.19 -14.13 50.10
C ASP A 126 8.01 -14.08 48.58
N LEU A 127 7.07 -14.88 48.05
CA LEU A 127 6.75 -14.88 46.62
C LEU A 127 6.14 -13.55 46.18
N LYS A 128 5.24 -12.96 46.97
CA LYS A 128 4.69 -11.63 46.72
C LYS A 128 5.78 -10.57 46.72
N ASN A 129 6.69 -10.59 47.69
CA ASN A 129 7.79 -9.64 47.78
C ASN A 129 8.77 -9.81 46.63
N LEU A 130 9.04 -11.04 46.18
CA LEU A 130 9.85 -11.32 44.99
C LEU A 130 9.19 -10.82 43.70
N ILE A 131 7.87 -10.99 43.56
CA ILE A 131 7.12 -10.45 42.42
C ILE A 131 7.17 -8.93 42.43
N ARG A 132 6.91 -8.27 43.57
CA ARG A 132 7.02 -6.81 43.69
C ARG A 132 8.43 -6.30 43.39
N TRP A 133 9.43 -6.96 43.96
CA TRP A 133 10.84 -6.65 43.69
C TRP A 133 11.16 -6.76 42.20
N PHE A 134 10.59 -7.74 41.49
CA PHE A 134 10.72 -7.86 40.05
C PHE A 134 9.99 -6.74 39.29
N MET A 135 8.77 -6.40 39.70
CA MET A 135 7.90 -5.43 39.03
C MET A 135 8.42 -3.99 39.16
N ASN A 136 9.15 -3.66 40.22
CA ASN A 136 9.71 -2.32 40.46
C ASN A 136 11.05 -2.04 39.72
N ARG A 137 11.41 -2.82 38.69
CA ARG A 137 12.73 -2.76 38.02
C ARG A 137 12.62 -2.48 36.52
N LYS A 138 13.62 -1.82 35.92
CA LYS A 138 13.79 -1.74 34.45
C LYS A 138 14.20 -3.11 33.89
N THR A 139 13.50 -3.63 32.88
CA THR A 139 13.75 -4.97 32.30
C THR A 139 14.95 -4.99 31.38
N THR A 140 15.89 -5.93 31.58
CA THR A 140 16.90 -6.34 30.59
C THR A 140 16.69 -7.80 30.19
N SER A 141 17.24 -8.22 29.04
CA SER A 141 17.14 -9.61 28.53
C SER A 141 17.60 -10.68 29.53
N ASP A 142 18.48 -10.32 30.46
CA ASP A 142 19.14 -11.23 31.41
C ASP A 142 18.23 -11.66 32.58
N GLN A 143 17.09 -10.97 32.78
CA GLN A 143 16.14 -11.23 33.87
C GLN A 143 15.14 -12.35 33.58
N TYR A 144 14.98 -12.77 32.32
CA TYR A 144 14.05 -13.83 31.89
C TYR A 144 14.23 -15.14 32.68
N GLY A 145 15.47 -15.49 33.01
CA GLY A 145 15.79 -16.71 33.76
C GLY A 145 15.21 -16.75 35.17
N LEU A 146 15.23 -15.62 35.90
CA LEU A 146 14.76 -15.56 37.29
C LEU A 146 13.23 -15.56 37.37
N VAL A 147 12.54 -14.80 36.52
CA VAL A 147 11.07 -14.76 36.47
C VAL A 147 10.49 -16.12 36.10
N LYS A 148 11.12 -16.80 35.13
CA LYS A 148 10.74 -18.15 34.74
C LYS A 148 10.80 -19.12 35.93
N LEU A 149 11.82 -19.01 36.78
CA LEU A 149 11.96 -19.86 37.96
C LEU A 149 10.92 -19.53 39.03
N VAL A 150 10.59 -18.24 39.25
CA VAL A 150 9.54 -17.81 40.18
C VAL A 150 8.17 -18.34 39.75
N VAL A 151 7.77 -18.14 38.49
CA VAL A 151 6.48 -18.62 37.96
C VAL A 151 6.40 -20.16 37.96
N GLN A 152 7.48 -20.85 37.57
CA GLN A 152 7.54 -22.32 37.67
C GLN A 152 7.39 -22.82 39.10
N LYS A 153 7.90 -22.08 40.08
CA LYS A 153 7.81 -22.45 41.50
C LYS A 153 6.41 -22.22 42.05
N ILE A 154 5.74 -21.13 41.66
CA ILE A 154 4.35 -20.84 41.97
C ILE A 154 3.44 -21.97 41.46
N ASN A 155 3.58 -22.33 40.17
CA ASN A 155 2.81 -23.43 39.56
C ASN A 155 3.02 -24.80 40.22
N LYS A 156 4.12 -25.01 40.95
CA LYS A 156 4.49 -26.31 41.54
C LYS A 156 4.28 -26.40 43.05
N THR A 157 4.12 -25.29 43.76
CA THR A 157 4.22 -25.26 45.24
C THR A 157 2.98 -24.69 45.91
N ILE A 158 2.22 -23.82 45.24
CA ILE A 158 1.01 -23.23 45.82
C ILE A 158 -0.20 -24.04 45.39
N ASN A 159 -0.97 -24.53 46.36
CA ASN A 159 -2.30 -25.04 46.10
C ASN A 159 -3.21 -23.85 45.71
N PRO A 160 -3.81 -23.81 44.51
CA PRO A 160 -4.53 -22.63 44.05
C PRO A 160 -5.73 -22.23 44.92
N THR A 161 -6.31 -23.18 45.66
CA THR A 161 -7.39 -22.94 46.63
C THR A 161 -6.92 -22.32 47.95
N GLU A 162 -5.61 -22.31 48.23
CA GLU A 162 -5.00 -21.74 49.44
C GLU A 162 -4.21 -20.46 49.14
N MET A 163 -4.25 -19.97 47.89
CA MET A 163 -3.55 -18.76 47.46
C MET A 163 -4.24 -17.51 48.03
N THR A 164 -3.48 -16.67 48.73
CA THR A 164 -3.95 -15.38 49.23
C THR A 164 -4.33 -14.44 48.09
N ALA A 165 -5.40 -13.65 48.28
CA ALA A 165 -5.86 -12.66 47.30
C ALA A 165 -4.76 -11.66 46.89
N ASP A 166 -3.90 -11.30 47.84
CA ASP A 166 -2.75 -10.43 47.66
C ASP A 166 -1.68 -11.01 46.70
N LEU A 167 -1.36 -12.30 46.86
CA LEU A 167 -0.39 -12.97 45.98
C LEU A 167 -0.98 -13.16 44.58
N ARG A 168 -2.27 -13.49 44.48
CA ARG A 168 -2.97 -13.60 43.20
C ARG A 168 -2.98 -12.29 42.43
N ARG A 169 -3.34 -11.18 43.09
CA ARG A 169 -3.32 -9.84 42.48
C ARG A 169 -1.93 -9.51 41.93
N SER A 170 -0.88 -9.83 42.70
CA SER A 170 0.51 -9.63 42.26
C SER A 170 0.85 -10.46 41.00
N LEU A 171 0.24 -11.64 40.83
CA LEU A 171 0.40 -12.48 39.64
C LEU A 171 -0.40 -11.99 38.43
N GLU A 172 -1.60 -11.46 38.64
CA GLU A 172 -2.41 -10.84 37.59
C GLU A 172 -1.72 -9.57 37.05
N GLU A 173 -1.18 -8.74 37.94
CA GLU A 173 -0.35 -7.58 37.60
C GLU A 173 0.90 -8.01 36.81
N LEU A 174 1.60 -9.05 37.26
CA LEU A 174 2.75 -9.62 36.55
C LEU A 174 2.36 -10.11 35.15
N SER A 175 1.23 -10.79 35.00
CA SER A 175 0.78 -11.27 33.69
C SER A 175 0.43 -10.12 32.74
N SER A 176 -0.22 -9.08 33.26
CA SER A 176 -0.53 -7.86 32.52
C SER A 176 0.75 -7.16 32.02
N ASN A 177 1.75 -7.01 32.89
CA ASN A 177 3.04 -6.41 32.53
C ASN A 177 3.81 -7.22 31.48
N LEU A 178 3.63 -8.54 31.42
CA LEU A 178 4.29 -9.39 30.42
C LEU A 178 3.60 -9.36 29.05
N ARG A 179 2.45 -8.68 28.88
CA ARG A 179 1.68 -8.70 27.62
C ARG A 179 2.38 -8.06 26.43
N GLY A 180 3.19 -7.03 26.65
CA GLY A 180 3.94 -6.30 25.62
C GLY A 180 5.29 -6.90 25.21
N HIS A 181 5.74 -8.00 25.82
CA HIS A 181 7.11 -8.50 25.62
C HIS A 181 7.19 -9.80 24.81
N HIS A 182 7.67 -9.72 23.56
CA HIS A 182 7.83 -10.88 22.67
C HIS A 182 8.72 -12.00 23.24
N HIS A 183 9.79 -11.65 23.99
CA HIS A 183 10.68 -12.62 24.63
C HIS A 183 10.04 -13.43 25.77
N TYR A 184 8.91 -12.96 26.32
CA TYR A 184 8.25 -13.54 27.49
C TYR A 184 6.94 -14.27 27.15
N LYS A 185 6.60 -14.40 25.87
CA LYS A 185 5.35 -15.02 25.37
C LYS A 185 5.03 -16.39 25.99
N THR A 186 6.02 -17.27 26.09
CA THR A 186 5.84 -18.61 26.68
C THR A 186 5.60 -18.56 28.19
N LEU A 187 6.24 -17.62 28.88
CA LEU A 187 6.11 -17.45 30.32
C LEU A 187 4.75 -16.86 30.68
N ARG A 188 4.35 -15.81 29.95
CA ARG A 188 3.01 -15.21 30.01
C ARG A 188 1.94 -16.27 29.81
N LYS A 189 2.04 -17.07 28.76
CA LYS A 189 1.07 -18.13 28.49
C LYS A 189 0.89 -19.07 29.68
N HIS A 190 1.98 -19.54 30.29
CA HIS A 190 1.89 -20.40 31.47
C HIS A 190 1.29 -19.73 32.70
N LEU A 191 1.48 -18.41 32.86
CA LEU A 191 0.92 -17.63 33.95
C LEU A 191 -0.58 -17.36 33.72
N ASP A 192 -0.96 -16.97 32.50
CA ASP A 192 -2.35 -16.81 32.07
C ASP A 192 -3.10 -18.15 32.22
N ASP A 193 -2.53 -19.27 31.75
CA ASP A 193 -3.11 -20.61 31.89
C ASP A 193 -3.31 -20.99 33.38
N PHE A 194 -2.36 -20.63 34.26
CA PHE A 194 -2.45 -20.88 35.71
C PHE A 194 -3.55 -20.05 36.38
N LEU A 195 -3.65 -18.76 36.04
CA LEU A 195 -4.66 -17.84 36.58
C LEU A 195 -6.07 -18.21 36.09
N VAL A 196 -6.19 -18.62 34.82
CA VAL A 196 -7.46 -19.07 34.20
C VAL A 196 -7.94 -20.39 34.79
N SER A 197 -7.03 -21.34 35.03
CA SER A 197 -7.40 -22.66 35.57
C SER A 197 -7.89 -22.63 37.02
N ASN A 198 -7.73 -21.49 37.70
CA ASN A 198 -8.05 -21.36 39.12
C ASN A 198 -8.75 -20.01 39.35
N PRO A 199 -10.03 -19.82 39.04
CA PRO A 199 -10.74 -18.56 39.27
C PRO A 199 -10.90 -18.25 40.77
N THR A 200 -11.01 -16.98 41.16
CA THR A 200 -11.30 -16.58 42.55
C THR A 200 -12.65 -17.11 43.01
N PRO A 201 -12.74 -17.79 44.17
CA PRO A 201 -13.96 -17.77 44.94
C PRO A 201 -14.05 -16.38 45.59
N ASP A 202 -15.10 -15.64 45.23
CA ASP A 202 -15.52 -14.40 45.88
C ASP A 202 -14.86 -13.08 45.42
N SER A 203 -15.30 -12.56 44.27
CA SER A 203 -15.16 -11.14 43.88
C SER A 203 -16.35 -10.28 44.30
N SER A 204 -17.33 -10.83 45.02
CA SER A 204 -18.62 -10.16 45.29
C SER A 204 -18.53 -8.99 46.28
N ALA A 205 -17.42 -8.85 47.02
CA ALA A 205 -17.28 -7.82 48.05
C ALA A 205 -16.80 -6.44 47.54
N ARG A 206 -16.38 -6.30 46.27
CA ARG A 206 -15.96 -5.00 45.70
C ARG A 206 -16.99 -4.34 44.78
N ASP A 207 -18.12 -4.98 44.55
CA ASP A 207 -19.11 -4.60 43.52
C ASP A 207 -20.26 -3.69 44.00
N GLN A 208 -20.14 -3.03 45.15
CA GLN A 208 -21.27 -2.22 45.68
C GLN A 208 -21.25 -0.72 45.32
N ALA A 209 -20.14 -0.16 44.83
CA ALA A 209 -20.16 1.20 44.30
C ALA A 209 -20.71 1.20 42.86
N PRO A 210 -21.48 2.20 42.41
CA PRO A 210 -21.88 2.35 41.01
C PRO A 210 -20.70 2.83 40.15
N ARG A 211 -20.55 2.26 38.94
CA ARG A 211 -19.50 2.64 38.00
C ARG A 211 -19.79 4.04 37.46
N LEU A 212 -18.81 4.94 37.53
CA LEU A 212 -18.94 6.25 36.90
C LEU A 212 -18.84 6.10 35.37
N PRO A 213 -19.59 6.90 34.58
CA PRO A 213 -19.46 6.90 33.13
C PRO A 213 -18.05 7.36 32.71
N THR A 214 -17.66 7.03 31.48
CA THR A 214 -16.42 7.54 30.89
C THR A 214 -16.40 9.08 30.96
N PRO A 215 -15.37 9.71 31.55
CA PRO A 215 -15.32 11.16 31.74
C PRO A 215 -15.43 11.91 30.41
N GLN A 216 -16.13 13.04 30.43
CA GLN A 216 -16.30 13.93 29.29
C GLN A 216 -15.37 15.16 29.37
N PRO A 217 -15.02 15.80 28.24
CA PRO A 217 -14.27 17.04 28.24
C PRO A 217 -14.95 18.12 29.10
N GLY A 218 -14.16 18.84 29.90
CA GLY A 218 -14.64 19.96 30.70
C GLY A 218 -13.48 20.85 31.21
N PRO A 219 -13.78 22.01 31.82
CA PRO A 219 -12.76 22.97 32.24
C PRO A 219 -11.77 22.35 33.24
N CYS A 220 -10.47 22.52 32.96
CA CYS A 220 -9.39 22.01 33.81
C CYS A 220 -8.12 22.88 33.66
N GLY A 221 -7.34 22.97 34.74
CA GLY A 221 -6.11 23.77 34.79
C GLY A 221 -6.37 25.28 34.84
N ILE A 222 -5.37 26.07 34.44
CA ILE A 222 -5.43 27.54 34.40
C ILE A 222 -6.02 28.02 33.06
N THR A 223 -7.03 28.88 33.12
CA THR A 223 -7.55 29.59 31.93
C THR A 223 -6.45 30.48 31.35
N GLY A 224 -6.17 30.34 30.05
CA GLY A 224 -5.07 31.06 29.39
C GLY A 224 -3.78 30.26 29.24
N VAL A 225 -3.68 29.07 29.85
CA VAL A 225 -2.54 28.14 29.74
C VAL A 225 -2.96 26.88 28.97
N LEU A 226 -2.13 26.44 28.02
CA LEU A 226 -2.37 25.34 27.07
C LEU A 226 -3.68 25.50 26.29
N MET A 227 -4.13 26.74 26.05
CA MET A 227 -5.43 27.05 25.44
C MET A 227 -5.62 26.37 24.09
N HIS A 228 -4.54 26.26 23.30
CA HIS A 228 -4.59 25.57 22.02
C HIS A 228 -5.02 24.10 22.16
N ILE A 229 -4.51 23.38 23.16
CA ILE A 229 -4.87 21.98 23.43
C ILE A 229 -6.28 21.89 24.01
N LYS A 230 -6.58 22.73 25.00
CA LYS A 230 -7.87 22.69 25.70
C LYS A 230 -9.04 22.93 24.74
N ARG A 231 -8.90 23.88 23.80
CA ARG A 231 -9.89 24.12 22.74
C ARG A 231 -10.06 22.91 21.83
N LEU A 232 -8.94 22.33 21.36
CA LEU A 232 -8.96 21.13 20.53
C LEU A 232 -9.58 19.90 21.23
N LEU A 233 -9.48 19.79 22.56
CA LEU A 233 -10.13 18.74 23.35
C LEU A 233 -11.60 19.02 23.65
N GLY A 234 -12.12 20.18 23.28
CA GLY A 234 -13.46 20.63 23.68
C GLY A 234 -13.57 20.91 25.18
N MET A 235 -12.44 21.15 25.87
CA MET A 235 -12.41 21.56 27.28
C MET A 235 -12.64 23.07 27.45
N GLU A 236 -12.46 23.85 26.38
CA GLU A 236 -12.71 25.29 26.28
C GLU A 236 -13.39 25.63 24.93
N PRO A 237 -14.16 26.73 24.80
CA PRO A 237 -14.82 27.13 23.55
C PRO A 237 -13.86 27.40 22.38
N ASN A 238 -14.29 27.07 21.16
CA ASN A 238 -13.48 27.12 19.93
C ASN A 238 -13.30 28.51 19.29
N GLU A 239 -13.65 29.61 19.96
CA GLU A 239 -13.48 30.98 19.42
C GLU A 239 -12.08 31.53 19.76
N PRO A 240 -11.18 31.74 18.78
CA PRO A 240 -10.02 32.58 18.99
C PRO A 240 -10.42 34.05 18.98
N ALA A 241 -9.88 34.85 19.90
CA ALA A 241 -9.97 36.30 19.76
C ALA A 241 -9.14 36.73 18.53
N PRO A 242 -9.72 37.43 17.54
CA PRO A 242 -8.95 37.97 16.43
C PRO A 242 -8.05 39.10 16.95
N ASP A 243 -6.74 39.00 16.68
CA ASP A 243 -5.74 40.06 16.84
C ASP A 243 -5.40 40.54 18.28
N ILE A 244 -5.20 39.63 19.24
CA ILE A 244 -4.73 39.99 20.60
C ILE A 244 -3.57 39.11 21.11
N ALA A 245 -2.76 38.52 20.22
CA ALA A 245 -1.60 37.70 20.60
C ALA A 245 -0.28 38.42 20.29
N MET A 246 0.65 38.41 21.25
CA MET A 246 2.03 38.86 21.08
C MET A 246 2.88 37.68 20.59
N GLN A 247 3.72 37.88 19.58
CA GLN A 247 4.73 36.88 19.20
C GLN A 247 5.97 37.05 20.07
N LEU A 248 6.38 35.96 20.74
CA LEU A 248 7.56 35.90 21.58
C LEU A 248 8.59 34.92 21.01
N GLY A 249 9.87 35.19 21.28
CA GLY A 249 11.00 34.38 20.85
C GLY A 249 11.25 34.35 19.33
N VAL A 250 12.37 33.73 18.92
CA VAL A 250 12.73 33.52 17.51
C VAL A 250 11.86 32.43 16.88
N GLU A 251 11.36 31.51 17.71
CA GLU A 251 10.39 30.49 17.34
C GLU A 251 9.01 31.06 17.00
N GLY A 252 8.71 32.30 17.41
CA GLY A 252 7.47 33.00 17.05
C GLY A 252 6.24 32.50 17.81
N TYR A 253 6.40 32.04 19.05
CA TYR A 253 5.29 31.55 19.87
C TYR A 253 4.25 32.65 20.12
N PRO A 254 2.97 32.45 19.74
CA PRO A 254 1.91 33.42 19.99
C PRO A 254 1.36 33.26 21.41
N VAL A 255 1.63 34.23 22.29
CA VAL A 255 1.02 34.32 23.63
C VAL A 255 -0.17 35.28 23.61
N GLU A 256 -1.32 34.89 24.18
CA GLU A 256 -2.46 35.80 24.33
C GLU A 256 -2.08 36.95 25.30
N VAL A 257 -2.39 38.21 24.96
CA VAL A 257 -2.02 39.41 25.76
C VAL A 257 -2.57 39.39 27.20
N GLY A 258 -3.61 38.59 27.46
CA GLY A 258 -4.17 38.35 28.80
C GLY A 258 -3.64 37.09 29.50
N SER A 259 -2.64 36.41 28.96
CA SER A 259 -2.10 35.18 29.57
C SER A 259 -1.50 35.46 30.94
N PRO A 260 -1.79 34.64 31.96
CA PRO A 260 -1.18 34.77 33.28
C PRO A 260 0.34 34.46 33.28
N LEU A 261 0.88 33.91 32.17
CA LEU A 261 2.29 33.55 32.04
C LEU A 261 3.08 34.49 31.12
N ILE A 262 2.52 35.64 30.71
CA ILE A 262 3.17 36.52 29.73
C ILE A 262 4.56 37.01 30.18
N GLU A 263 4.72 37.47 31.43
CA GLU A 263 6.02 37.89 31.99
C GLU A 263 6.99 36.70 32.14
N VAL A 264 6.46 35.52 32.42
CA VAL A 264 7.22 34.28 32.55
C VAL A 264 7.76 33.83 31.19
N HIS A 265 6.98 33.96 30.12
CA HIS A 265 7.45 33.70 28.76
C HIS A 265 8.56 34.68 28.36
N MET A 266 8.49 35.96 28.74
CA MET A 266 9.58 36.91 28.48
C MET A 266 10.87 36.55 29.23
N SER A 267 10.73 36.00 30.44
CA SER A 267 11.88 35.50 31.22
C SER A 267 12.49 34.25 30.58
N LEU A 268 11.65 33.36 30.04
CA LEU A 268 12.06 32.17 29.30
C LEU A 268 12.81 32.53 28.01
N ASP A 269 12.46 33.62 27.33
CA ASP A 269 13.20 34.11 26.15
C ASP A 269 14.67 34.40 26.48
N SER A 270 14.95 35.01 27.62
CA SER A 270 16.34 35.27 28.04
C SER A 270 17.11 33.96 28.19
N LEU A 271 16.51 32.97 28.84
CA LEU A 271 17.11 31.66 29.07
C LEU A 271 17.37 30.89 27.77
N ILE A 272 16.43 30.94 26.82
CA ILE A 272 16.57 30.31 25.50
C ILE A 272 17.68 30.99 24.69
N ASN A 273 17.74 32.33 24.69
CA ASN A 273 18.76 33.09 23.96
C ASN A 273 20.17 32.84 24.50
N GLU A 274 20.33 32.75 25.82
CA GLU A 274 21.59 32.38 26.46
C GLU A 274 22.03 30.96 26.09
N THR A 275 21.09 30.00 26.15
CA THR A 275 21.33 28.61 25.73
C THR A 275 21.75 28.54 24.25
N SER A 276 21.10 29.32 23.39
CA SER A 276 21.41 29.42 21.95
C SER A 276 22.84 29.91 21.72
N ALA A 277 23.27 30.94 22.45
CA ALA A 277 24.61 31.50 22.35
C ALA A 277 25.71 30.50 22.77
N GLU A 278 25.46 29.74 23.84
CA GLU A 278 26.37 28.67 24.27
C GLU A 278 26.44 27.50 23.28
N GLN A 279 25.30 27.07 22.74
CA GLN A 279 25.21 26.02 21.72
C GLN A 279 25.90 26.45 20.41
N GLN A 280 25.74 27.70 19.99
CA GLN A 280 26.42 28.24 18.81
C GLN A 280 27.93 28.27 19.01
N ARG A 281 28.41 28.67 20.19
CA ARG A 281 29.83 28.61 20.54
C ARG A 281 30.37 27.18 20.50
N TYR A 282 29.61 26.21 21.02
CA TYR A 282 29.96 24.79 20.97
C TYR A 282 30.05 24.23 19.54
N ARG A 283 29.08 24.55 18.67
CA ARG A 283 29.10 24.13 17.26
C ARG A 283 30.29 24.73 16.50
N SER A 284 30.56 26.02 16.70
CA SER A 284 31.73 26.69 16.09
C SER A 284 33.04 26.05 16.54
N SER A 285 33.18 25.72 17.82
CA SER A 285 34.37 25.01 18.34
C SER A 285 34.51 23.61 17.75
N LEU A 286 33.41 22.87 17.58
CA LEU A 286 33.41 21.55 16.91
C LEU A 286 33.78 21.64 15.43
N GLU A 287 33.20 22.58 14.69
CA GLU A 287 33.50 22.79 13.26
C GLU A 287 34.94 23.22 13.04
N GLN A 288 35.46 24.08 13.92
CA GLN A 288 36.87 24.46 13.92
C GLN A 288 37.77 23.24 14.14
N LEU A 289 37.45 22.39 15.11
CA LEU A 289 38.22 21.17 15.40
C LEU A 289 38.15 20.14 14.26
N ILE A 290 36.98 20.00 13.62
CA ILE A 290 36.80 19.18 12.40
C ILE A 290 37.62 19.75 11.23
N THR A 291 37.62 21.07 11.04
CA THR A 291 38.33 21.74 9.95
C THR A 291 39.85 21.67 10.14
N GLU A 292 40.34 21.91 11.36
CA GLU A 292 41.75 21.74 11.74
C GLU A 292 42.22 20.29 11.57
N SER A 293 41.33 19.32 11.82
CA SER A 293 41.61 17.90 11.58
C SER A 293 41.67 17.54 10.08
N GLN A 294 41.02 18.31 9.19
CA GLN A 294 41.04 18.11 7.73
C GLN A 294 42.22 18.78 7.02
N LEU A 295 42.86 19.79 7.64
CA LEU A 295 43.95 20.59 7.05
C LEU A 295 45.36 20.04 7.27
N LEU A 296 45.53 18.86 7.88
CA LEU A 296 46.83 18.23 8.01
C LEU A 296 47.31 17.68 6.65
N GLU A 297 48.33 18.31 6.08
CA GLU A 297 49.00 17.96 4.82
C GLU A 297 49.47 16.49 4.84
N GLY A 298 48.71 15.60 4.19
CA GLY A 298 49.12 14.20 4.09
C GLY A 298 48.07 13.18 3.69
N GLY A 299 46.94 13.56 3.07
CA GLY A 299 46.06 12.63 2.35
C GLY A 299 45.49 11.44 3.13
N GLY A 300 45.51 11.46 4.47
CA GLY A 300 44.93 10.42 5.32
C GLY A 300 43.67 10.93 6.01
N ILE A 301 42.54 10.25 5.80
CA ILE A 301 41.34 10.46 6.61
C ILE A 301 41.70 10.11 8.06
N LEU A 302 41.71 11.08 8.97
CA LEU A 302 41.81 10.80 10.40
C LEU A 302 40.67 9.84 10.79
N SER A 303 41.01 8.73 11.44
CA SER A 303 39.98 7.83 11.97
C SER A 303 39.10 8.60 12.97
N LEU A 304 37.78 8.37 12.95
CA LEU A 304 36.79 8.89 13.91
C LEU A 304 37.29 8.93 15.37
N ARG A 305 38.20 8.01 15.73
CA ARG A 305 38.84 7.90 17.03
C ARG A 305 39.68 9.12 17.44
N SER A 306 40.41 9.74 16.52
CA SER A 306 41.25 10.92 16.80
C SER A 306 40.42 12.15 17.12
N VAL A 307 39.35 12.38 16.34
CA VAL A 307 38.42 13.48 16.58
C VAL A 307 37.72 13.31 17.93
N MET A 308 37.32 12.07 18.26
CA MET A 308 36.72 11.75 19.55
C MET A 308 37.68 11.95 20.73
N ASP A 309 38.95 11.58 20.62
CA ASP A 309 39.94 11.79 21.68
C ASP A 309 40.23 13.29 21.90
N SER A 310 40.24 14.11 20.84
CA SER A 310 40.35 15.57 20.94
C SER A 310 39.14 16.21 21.61
N ILE A 311 37.91 15.79 21.25
CA ILE A 311 36.66 16.24 21.91
C ILE A 311 36.70 15.91 23.41
N GLN A 312 37.17 14.72 23.79
CA GLN A 312 37.27 14.33 25.20
C GLN A 312 38.34 15.10 26.00
N SER A 313 39.32 15.71 25.31
CA SER A 313 40.40 16.47 25.94
C SER A 313 40.11 17.96 26.12
N ASP A 314 39.14 18.51 25.38
CA ASP A 314 38.70 19.90 25.50
C ASP A 314 37.58 19.99 26.57
N PRO A 315 37.80 20.67 27.72
CA PRO A 315 36.82 20.76 28.80
C PRO A 315 35.47 21.37 28.38
N PHE A 316 35.45 22.23 27.36
CA PHE A 316 34.23 22.87 26.84
C PHE A 316 33.49 21.98 25.83
N LEU A 317 34.21 21.18 25.03
CA LEU A 317 33.59 20.24 24.08
C LEU A 317 33.20 18.90 24.71
N LYS A 318 33.90 18.50 25.76
CA LYS A 318 33.64 17.27 26.52
C LYS A 318 32.25 17.29 27.16
N ASP A 319 31.87 18.43 27.72
CA ASP A 319 30.58 18.65 28.34
C ASP A 319 29.75 19.57 27.44
N GLN A 320 28.99 18.98 26.51
CA GLN A 320 28.02 19.75 25.70
C GLN A 320 27.27 20.75 26.60
N PRO A 321 27.31 22.06 26.31
CA PRO A 321 26.71 23.06 27.17
C PRO A 321 25.22 22.79 27.23
N THR A 322 24.70 22.59 28.44
CA THR A 322 23.27 22.36 28.64
C THR A 322 22.50 23.67 28.76
N GLY A 323 23.14 24.84 28.68
CA GLY A 323 22.58 26.10 29.17
C GLY A 323 22.79 26.24 30.69
N ARG A 324 22.76 27.47 31.20
CA ARG A 324 22.81 27.76 32.63
C ARG A 324 21.63 27.05 33.32
N LYS A 325 21.90 26.22 34.33
CA LYS A 325 20.83 25.68 35.17
C LYS A 325 20.17 26.85 35.89
N PRO A 326 18.84 26.88 36.04
CA PRO A 326 18.13 27.97 36.72
C PRO A 326 18.31 27.93 38.25
N GLU A 327 19.54 27.65 38.73
CA GLU A 327 19.92 27.49 40.14
C GLU A 327 19.75 28.78 40.97
N GLU A 328 19.54 29.93 40.31
CA GLU A 328 19.28 31.23 40.94
C GLU A 328 17.77 31.50 41.17
N SER A 329 16.87 30.67 40.64
CA SER A 329 15.40 30.81 40.75
C SER A 329 14.81 29.91 41.85
N GLY A 330 13.78 30.41 42.56
CA GLY A 330 13.10 29.64 43.61
C GLY A 330 12.18 28.52 43.06
N PRO A 331 11.85 27.48 43.86
CA PRO A 331 11.01 26.36 43.41
C PRO A 331 9.66 26.76 42.79
N ARG A 332 9.04 27.83 43.31
CA ARG A 332 7.77 28.36 42.78
C ARG A 332 7.92 29.00 41.40
N GLU A 333 8.99 29.77 41.20
CA GLU A 333 9.29 30.43 39.94
C GLU A 333 9.64 29.41 38.85
N LEU A 334 10.40 28.38 39.22
CA LEU A 334 10.69 27.22 38.37
C LEU A 334 9.41 26.50 37.92
N GLY A 335 8.40 26.39 38.79
CA GLY A 335 7.10 25.82 38.45
C GLY A 335 6.36 26.62 37.37
N LEU A 336 6.42 27.95 37.42
CA LEU A 336 5.82 28.82 36.40
C LEU A 336 6.62 28.78 35.08
N LEU A 337 7.95 28.81 35.16
CA LEU A 337 8.83 28.66 34.00
C LEU A 337 8.61 27.31 33.29
N LEU A 338 8.35 26.25 34.05
CA LEU A 338 7.99 24.94 33.51
C LEU A 338 6.71 25.01 32.67
N LEU A 339 5.66 25.68 33.15
CA LEU A 339 4.39 25.84 32.41
C LEU A 339 4.59 26.64 31.10
N ALA A 340 5.36 27.72 31.15
CA ALA A 340 5.69 28.50 29.97
C ALA A 340 6.50 27.67 28.94
N ALA A 341 7.45 26.85 29.43
CA ALA A 341 8.29 26.01 28.59
C ALA A 341 7.50 24.86 27.94
N ILE A 342 6.57 24.20 28.66
CA ILE A 342 5.72 23.18 28.06
C ILE A 342 4.78 23.77 27.01
N GLU A 343 4.26 24.98 27.19
CA GLU A 343 3.41 25.64 26.19
C GLU A 343 4.16 25.92 24.88
N ARG A 344 5.37 26.48 24.98
CA ARG A 344 6.22 26.77 23.80
C ARG A 344 6.68 25.51 23.10
N TYR A 345 7.17 24.53 23.86
CA TYR A 345 7.59 23.25 23.31
C TYR A 345 6.41 22.55 22.63
N HIS A 346 5.25 22.55 23.27
CA HIS A 346 4.04 21.97 22.70
C HIS A 346 3.64 22.69 21.41
N TRP A 347 3.59 24.02 21.38
CA TRP A 347 3.29 24.78 20.17
C TRP A 347 4.29 24.48 19.04
N GLY A 348 5.57 24.34 19.36
CA GLY A 348 6.58 23.97 18.38
C GLY A 348 6.38 22.55 17.82
N LEU A 349 5.94 21.58 18.64
CA LEU A 349 5.54 20.26 18.16
C LEU A 349 4.39 20.32 17.15
N LEU A 350 3.41 21.21 17.37
CA LEU A 350 2.27 21.40 16.47
C LEU A 350 2.67 22.11 15.17
N ASN A 351 3.63 23.03 15.25
CA ASN A 351 4.05 23.89 14.14
C ASN A 351 5.39 23.48 13.51
N TYR A 352 5.85 22.25 13.75
CA TYR A 352 7.19 21.83 13.35
C TYR A 352 7.47 22.02 11.84
N HIS A 353 6.48 21.83 10.97
CA HIS A 353 6.64 22.08 9.53
C HIS A 353 7.09 23.52 9.18
N ILE A 354 6.75 24.51 10.01
CA ILE A 354 7.24 25.89 9.92
C ILE A 354 8.68 25.95 10.44
N ILE A 355 8.95 25.26 11.55
CA ILE A 355 10.26 25.16 12.19
C ILE A 355 11.32 24.53 11.27
N GLU A 356 10.99 23.49 10.50
CA GLU A 356 11.94 22.79 9.62
C GLU A 356 12.43 23.62 8.43
N GLN A 357 11.65 24.61 8.00
CA GLN A 357 11.98 25.43 6.84
C GLN A 357 12.99 26.54 7.15
N ASN A 358 13.24 26.81 8.44
CA ASN A 358 14.17 27.83 8.90
C ASN A 358 15.08 27.28 9.99
N GLU A 359 16.39 27.21 9.71
CA GLU A 359 17.35 26.57 10.62
C GLU A 359 17.47 27.32 11.96
N ASP A 360 17.24 28.63 12.00
CA ASP A 360 17.27 29.43 13.24
C ASP A 360 16.08 29.09 14.15
N VAL A 361 14.88 28.99 13.56
CA VAL A 361 13.64 28.57 14.26
C VAL A 361 13.78 27.14 14.78
N LYS A 362 14.42 26.26 14.01
CA LYS A 362 14.72 24.87 14.39
C LYS A 362 15.72 24.75 15.53
N ASN A 363 16.71 25.64 15.59
CA ASN A 363 17.64 25.70 16.71
C ASN A 363 16.92 26.21 17.97
N ALA A 364 16.17 27.31 17.87
CA ALA A 364 15.38 27.85 18.98
C ALA A 364 14.38 26.83 19.57
N PHE A 365 13.78 25.98 18.74
CA PHE A 365 12.93 24.88 19.20
C PHE A 365 13.69 23.83 20.01
N LYS A 366 14.91 23.45 19.59
CA LYS A 366 15.79 22.53 20.34
C LYS A 366 16.31 23.15 21.63
N ASP A 367 16.54 24.46 21.63
CA ASP A 367 16.97 25.18 22.81
C ASP A 367 15.82 25.28 23.83
N THR A 368 14.57 25.45 23.37
CA THR A 368 13.35 25.30 24.19
C THR A 368 13.24 23.89 24.80
N GLU A 369 13.50 22.82 24.03
CA GLU A 369 13.53 21.44 24.52
C GLU A 369 14.57 21.25 25.63
N THR A 370 15.78 21.81 25.43
CA THR A 370 16.89 21.74 26.39
C THR A 370 16.57 22.50 27.67
N ALA A 371 16.01 23.71 27.56
CA ALA A 371 15.58 24.51 28.70
C ALA A 371 14.47 23.80 29.51
N LEU A 372 13.46 23.25 28.82
CA LEU A 372 12.40 22.45 29.45
C LEU A 372 12.98 21.27 30.24
N GLN A 373 13.92 20.53 29.64
CA GLN A 373 14.59 19.43 30.32
C GLN A 373 15.28 19.91 31.61
N ASN A 374 16.12 20.95 31.54
CA ASN A 374 16.83 21.45 32.72
C ASN A 374 15.91 21.92 33.84
N ILE A 375 14.82 22.64 33.50
CA ILE A 375 13.83 23.12 34.47
C ILE A 375 13.16 21.91 35.14
N SER A 376 12.75 20.90 34.35
CA SER A 376 12.08 19.70 34.84
C SER A 376 12.95 18.82 35.75
N GLU A 377 14.28 18.93 35.61
CA GLU A 377 15.24 18.20 36.43
C GLU A 377 15.58 18.89 37.76
N THR A 378 15.14 20.14 37.93
CA THR A 378 15.38 20.97 39.12
C THR A 378 14.14 20.92 40.03
N PRO A 379 14.25 20.93 41.37
CA PRO A 379 13.08 20.93 42.26
C PRO A 379 12.16 22.15 42.01
N TYR A 380 10.87 21.89 41.77
CA TYR A 380 9.85 22.92 41.49
C TYR A 380 8.56 22.69 42.30
N GLU A 381 7.73 23.73 42.44
CA GLU A 381 6.45 23.70 43.14
C GLU A 381 5.29 24.11 42.22
N LEU A 382 4.26 23.26 42.15
CA LEU A 382 3.01 23.49 41.39
C LEU A 382 1.80 23.43 42.32
N ASN A 383 0.82 24.30 42.10
CA ASN A 383 -0.50 24.15 42.71
C ASN A 383 -1.36 23.16 41.91
N ARG A 384 -2.54 22.81 42.44
CA ARG A 384 -3.45 21.82 41.81
C ARG A 384 -3.77 22.13 40.34
N ARG A 385 -4.11 23.37 39.98
CA ARG A 385 -4.47 23.71 38.59
C ARG A 385 -3.27 23.55 37.66
N GLU A 386 -2.09 23.98 38.11
CA GLU A 386 -0.84 23.88 37.36
C GLU A 386 -0.37 22.43 37.20
N LEU A 387 -0.56 21.61 38.24
CA LEU A 387 -0.32 20.18 38.20
C LEU A 387 -1.16 19.52 37.10
N PHE A 388 -2.45 19.86 37.00
CA PHE A 388 -3.33 19.32 35.96
C PHE A 388 -2.98 19.83 34.55
N ASP A 389 -2.45 21.05 34.39
CA ASP A 389 -1.89 21.51 33.11
C ASP A 389 -0.64 20.71 32.70
N LEU A 390 0.26 20.44 33.65
CA LEU A 390 1.40 19.56 33.41
C LEU A 390 0.96 18.13 33.05
N LEU A 391 -0.01 17.55 33.76
CA LEU A 391 -0.55 16.22 33.46
C LEU A 391 -1.24 16.18 32.09
N LEU A 392 -1.95 17.25 31.69
CA LEU A 392 -2.54 17.38 30.37
C LEU A 392 -1.46 17.43 29.28
N PHE A 393 -0.38 18.20 29.48
CA PHE A 393 0.77 18.20 28.58
C PHE A 393 1.38 16.79 28.46
N LEU A 394 1.61 16.09 29.57
CA LEU A 394 2.16 14.74 29.56
C LEU A 394 1.24 13.73 28.87
N ALA A 395 -0.07 13.83 29.09
CA ALA A 395 -1.08 13.00 28.45
C ALA A 395 -1.15 13.20 26.93
N THR A 396 -0.63 14.32 26.44
CA THR A 396 -0.77 14.72 25.04
C THR A 396 0.51 14.51 24.24
N ILE A 397 1.71 14.52 24.83
CA ILE A 397 2.99 14.25 24.14
C ILE A 397 3.32 12.74 23.99
N PRO A 398 4.24 12.35 23.06
CA PRO A 398 4.63 10.94 22.89
C PRO A 398 5.31 10.34 24.12
N SER A 399 5.10 9.05 24.35
CA SER A 399 5.62 8.32 25.53
C SER A 399 7.15 8.35 25.65
N ARG A 400 7.89 8.28 24.53
CA ARG A 400 9.36 8.43 24.56
C ARG A 400 9.80 9.81 25.03
N THR A 401 9.02 10.84 24.69
CA THR A 401 9.26 12.23 25.06
C THR A 401 8.88 12.49 26.51
N GLN A 402 7.84 11.83 27.05
CA GLN A 402 7.52 11.88 28.48
C GLN A 402 8.72 11.46 29.35
N MET A 403 9.48 10.46 28.93
CA MET A 403 10.67 9.98 29.66
C MET A 403 11.83 10.98 29.70
N ILE A 404 11.88 11.93 28.76
CA ILE A 404 12.93 12.95 28.70
C ILE A 404 12.70 14.00 29.79
N PHE A 405 11.44 14.36 30.05
CA PHE A 405 11.09 15.50 30.91
C PHE A 405 10.65 15.12 32.32
N VAL A 406 10.27 13.86 32.57
CA VAL A 406 9.74 13.49 33.90
C VAL A 406 10.54 12.34 34.47
N LYS A 407 11.38 12.65 35.46
CA LYS A 407 12.14 11.65 36.22
C LYS A 407 11.22 10.72 37.05
N SER A 408 9.99 11.14 37.41
CA SER A 408 9.00 10.30 38.11
C SER A 408 7.53 10.71 37.88
N ILE A 409 6.84 10.07 36.94
CA ILE A 409 5.37 10.20 36.76
C ILE A 409 4.63 9.71 38.02
N GLY A 410 5.18 8.73 38.72
CA GLY A 410 4.63 8.22 39.98
C GLY A 410 4.49 9.29 41.05
N GLY A 411 5.50 10.15 41.22
CA GLY A 411 5.43 11.25 42.19
C GLY A 411 4.33 12.27 41.86
N LEU A 412 4.08 12.53 40.58
CA LEU A 412 2.97 13.40 40.16
C LEU A 412 1.61 12.77 40.48
N ILE A 413 1.45 11.46 40.26
CA ILE A 413 0.21 10.73 40.59
C ILE A 413 0.00 10.68 42.11
N GLU A 414 1.06 10.47 42.91
CA GLU A 414 1.00 10.53 44.37
C GLU A 414 0.53 11.91 44.86
N ASN A 415 1.01 13.00 44.25
CA ASN A 415 0.54 14.35 44.54
C ASN A 415 -0.95 14.51 44.23
N VAL A 416 -1.44 13.97 43.10
CA VAL A 416 -2.89 13.97 42.79
C VAL A 416 -3.68 13.19 43.85
N VAL A 417 -3.19 12.00 44.26
CA VAL A 417 -3.85 11.20 45.30
C VAL A 417 -3.96 11.99 46.60
N GLU A 418 -2.92 12.74 46.98
CA GLU A 418 -2.95 13.59 48.17
C GLU A 418 -3.94 14.75 48.03
N GLU A 419 -3.92 15.48 46.91
CA GLU A 419 -4.85 16.58 46.60
C GLU A 419 -6.32 16.15 46.64
N VAL A 420 -6.61 14.92 46.20
CA VAL A 420 -7.98 14.37 46.17
C VAL A 420 -8.52 14.06 47.56
N LYS A 421 -7.65 13.82 48.56
CA LYS A 421 -8.08 13.67 49.96
C LYS A 421 -8.67 14.97 50.51
N HIS A 422 -8.24 16.11 49.98
CA HIS A 422 -8.67 17.43 50.44
C HIS A 422 -9.86 17.99 49.65
N SER A 423 -10.00 17.65 48.37
CA SER A 423 -11.14 18.07 47.52
C SER A 423 -11.38 17.10 46.35
N PRO A 424 -12.63 16.71 46.04
CA PRO A 424 -12.94 15.75 44.98
C PRO A 424 -12.51 16.24 43.58
N LEU A 425 -12.33 15.32 42.65
CA LEU A 425 -12.00 15.64 41.25
C LEU A 425 -13.20 16.25 40.51
N THR A 426 -12.94 17.28 39.71
CA THR A 426 -13.92 17.80 38.73
C THR A 426 -14.04 16.87 37.52
N GLU A 427 -15.07 17.05 36.70
CA GLU A 427 -15.22 16.28 35.45
C GLU A 427 -14.04 16.49 34.49
N GLY A 428 -13.56 17.73 34.35
CA GLY A 428 -12.39 18.05 33.53
C GLY A 428 -11.10 17.44 34.07
N GLU A 429 -10.90 17.43 35.39
CA GLU A 429 -9.74 16.76 36.01
C GLU A 429 -9.79 15.23 35.81
N ARG A 430 -10.96 14.61 35.95
CA ARG A 430 -11.15 13.18 35.63
C ARG A 430 -10.86 12.88 34.16
N TYR A 431 -11.26 13.78 33.26
CA TYR A 431 -10.95 13.66 31.85
C TYR A 431 -9.44 13.71 31.58
N VAL A 432 -8.69 14.64 32.19
CA VAL A 432 -7.22 14.68 32.07
C VAL A 432 -6.57 13.40 32.58
N LEU A 433 -6.99 12.85 33.73
CA LEU A 433 -6.47 11.58 34.24
C LEU A 433 -6.84 10.40 33.32
N TYR A 434 -8.03 10.42 32.72
CA TYR A 434 -8.44 9.43 31.73
C TYR A 434 -7.55 9.47 30.48
N LEU A 435 -7.23 10.65 29.98
CA LEU A 435 -6.30 10.85 28.86
C LEU A 435 -4.89 10.37 29.20
N LEU A 436 -4.41 10.70 30.40
CA LEU A 436 -3.12 10.23 30.89
C LEU A 436 -3.08 8.70 30.99
N ARG A 437 -4.13 8.07 31.54
CA ARG A 437 -4.25 6.60 31.63
C ARG A 437 -4.22 5.95 30.23
N LYS A 438 -4.89 6.55 29.25
CA LYS A 438 -4.84 6.11 27.84
C LYS A 438 -3.44 6.27 27.24
N ALA A 439 -2.80 7.42 27.43
CA ALA A 439 -1.45 7.70 26.92
C ALA A 439 -0.39 6.74 27.50
N LEU A 440 -0.49 6.43 28.80
CA LEU A 440 0.38 5.46 29.47
C LEU A 440 0.12 4.02 29.00
N SER A 441 -1.08 3.72 28.50
CA SER A 441 -1.43 2.40 27.94
C SER A 441 -0.92 2.20 26.50
N LEU A 442 -0.60 3.27 25.77
CA LEU A 442 -0.16 3.26 24.36
C LEU A 442 1.37 3.15 24.19
N GLY A 443 2.14 3.41 25.26
CA GLY A 443 3.55 3.82 25.20
C GLY A 443 4.62 2.74 25.26
N GLY A 444 4.32 1.52 25.70
CA GLY A 444 5.18 0.34 25.56
C GLY A 444 6.69 0.56 25.77
N THR A 445 7.09 1.21 26.87
CA THR A 445 8.49 1.24 27.32
C THR A 445 8.58 0.92 28.81
N TYR A 446 9.14 -0.26 29.09
CA TYR A 446 9.69 -0.75 30.37
C TYR A 446 8.73 -0.86 31.56
N LEU A 447 8.30 -2.10 31.86
CA LEU A 447 7.90 -2.72 33.15
C LEU A 447 7.06 -1.97 34.23
N ASN A 448 6.83 -0.66 34.13
CA ASN A 448 6.17 0.17 35.14
C ASN A 448 4.69 0.45 34.83
N GLU A 449 4.09 -0.17 33.81
CA GLU A 449 2.71 0.14 33.40
C GLU A 449 1.68 -0.21 34.49
N ALA A 450 1.78 -1.36 35.16
CA ALA A 450 0.79 -1.76 36.18
C ALA A 450 0.76 -0.92 37.47
N CYS A 451 1.85 -0.29 37.88
CA CYS A 451 1.88 0.42 39.18
C CYS A 451 1.16 1.77 39.14
N TYR A 452 0.99 2.38 37.96
CA TYR A 452 0.35 3.70 37.81
C TYR A 452 -1.09 3.63 37.30
N LEU A 453 -1.46 2.58 36.56
CA LEU A 453 -2.81 2.45 35.98
C LEU A 453 -3.89 2.16 37.04
N ASN A 454 -3.54 1.42 38.09
CA ASN A 454 -4.46 1.10 39.19
C ASN A 454 -4.87 2.36 39.97
N PRO A 455 -3.93 3.19 40.49
CA PRO A 455 -4.27 4.47 41.11
C PRO A 455 -5.11 5.38 40.21
N LEU A 456 -4.76 5.49 38.92
CA LEU A 456 -5.53 6.30 37.97
C LEU A 456 -6.96 5.77 37.78
N THR A 457 -7.13 4.44 37.68
CA THR A 457 -8.45 3.82 37.54
C THR A 457 -9.31 4.00 38.79
N GLU A 458 -8.71 3.94 39.97
CA GLU A 458 -9.39 4.23 41.24
C GLU A 458 -9.81 5.71 41.34
N LEU A 459 -8.92 6.64 40.95
CA LEU A 459 -9.19 8.09 40.94
C LEU A 459 -10.29 8.48 39.94
N ILE A 460 -10.28 7.90 38.74
CA ILE A 460 -11.31 8.15 37.71
C ILE A 460 -12.66 7.56 38.14
N GLY A 461 -12.65 6.40 38.80
CA GLY A 461 -13.84 5.72 39.30
C GLY A 461 -14.67 4.97 38.23
N ASP A 462 -14.19 4.95 36.98
CA ASP A 462 -14.86 4.27 35.86
C ASP A 462 -14.64 2.76 35.82
N ARG A 463 -13.68 2.24 36.60
CA ARG A 463 -13.33 0.80 36.71
C ARG A 463 -13.15 0.08 35.36
N LEU A 464 -12.81 0.81 34.30
CA LEU A 464 -12.62 0.25 32.96
C LEU A 464 -11.42 -0.71 32.94
N GLN A 465 -11.62 -1.92 32.42
CA GLN A 465 -10.53 -2.84 32.10
C GLN A 465 -10.25 -2.83 30.59
N PHE A 466 -9.05 -2.39 30.21
CA PHE A 466 -8.62 -2.45 28.82
C PHE A 466 -8.21 -3.88 28.45
N LEU A 467 -9.02 -4.55 27.62
CA LEU A 467 -8.72 -5.87 27.07
C LEU A 467 -7.72 -5.78 25.91
N LEU A 468 -7.82 -4.70 25.13
CA LEU A 468 -6.86 -4.28 24.12
C LEU A 468 -6.37 -2.87 24.45
N SER A 469 -5.17 -2.47 24.00
CA SER A 469 -4.73 -1.10 24.26
C SER A 469 -5.74 -0.10 23.68
N PRO A 470 -6.16 0.92 24.46
CA PRO A 470 -7.08 1.93 23.96
C PRO A 470 -6.37 2.80 22.92
N GLY A 471 -7.14 3.43 22.04
CA GLY A 471 -6.62 4.44 21.11
C GLY A 471 -7.09 4.27 19.67
N GLU A 472 -7.69 3.15 19.28
CA GLU A 472 -8.48 3.02 18.05
C GLU A 472 -9.98 3.05 18.36
N VAL A 473 -10.78 3.65 17.48
CA VAL A 473 -12.24 3.78 17.68
C VAL A 473 -12.87 2.40 17.90
N TRP A 474 -12.39 1.38 17.18
CA TRP A 474 -12.90 0.02 17.34
C TRP A 474 -12.44 -0.66 18.64
N THR A 475 -11.20 -0.41 19.10
CA THR A 475 -10.70 -1.00 20.36
C THR A 475 -11.29 -0.32 21.57
N ASP A 476 -11.53 0.99 21.50
CA ASP A 476 -12.21 1.75 22.54
C ASP A 476 -13.65 1.25 22.67
N GLN A 477 -14.37 1.11 21.56
CA GLN A 477 -15.70 0.53 21.58
C GLN A 477 -15.71 -0.91 22.12
N LEU A 478 -14.75 -1.75 21.71
CA LEU A 478 -14.63 -3.11 22.21
C LEU A 478 -14.37 -3.16 23.72
N ASN A 479 -13.49 -2.31 24.22
CA ASN A 479 -13.19 -2.23 25.65
C ASN A 479 -14.41 -1.74 26.46
N GLU A 480 -15.21 -0.83 25.91
CA GLU A 480 -16.47 -0.39 26.52
C GLU A 480 -17.53 -1.50 26.52
N ASP A 481 -17.70 -2.18 25.38
CA ASP A 481 -18.67 -3.29 25.22
C ASP A 481 -18.37 -4.45 26.17
N LEU A 482 -17.09 -4.66 26.50
CA LEU A 482 -16.60 -5.77 27.33
C LEU A 482 -16.11 -5.32 28.72
N ALA A 483 -16.49 -4.12 29.16
CA ALA A 483 -16.05 -3.53 30.41
C ALA A 483 -16.60 -4.25 31.64
N GLU A 484 -17.86 -4.70 31.57
CA GLU A 484 -18.54 -5.31 32.71
C GLU A 484 -18.20 -6.81 32.84
N PRO A 485 -17.77 -7.28 34.03
CA PRO A 485 -17.51 -8.69 34.25
C PRO A 485 -18.80 -9.51 34.13
N SER A 486 -18.82 -10.42 33.16
CA SER A 486 -19.88 -11.42 33.00
C SER A 486 -19.29 -12.75 32.52
N GLU A 487 -20.09 -13.81 32.57
CA GLU A 487 -19.71 -15.11 31.99
C GLU A 487 -19.40 -14.97 30.50
N LEU A 488 -20.22 -14.21 29.75
CA LEU A 488 -20.01 -13.93 28.33
C LEU A 488 -18.75 -13.08 28.08
N THR A 489 -18.49 -12.06 28.90
CA THR A 489 -17.26 -11.26 28.84
C THR A 489 -16.01 -12.13 29.05
N SER A 490 -16.09 -13.14 29.92
CA SER A 490 -15.00 -14.09 30.15
C SER A 490 -14.71 -14.97 28.93
N VAL A 491 -15.75 -15.38 28.20
CA VAL A 491 -15.59 -16.11 26.92
C VAL A 491 -15.01 -15.20 25.83
N TRP A 492 -15.43 -13.94 25.74
CA TRP A 492 -14.84 -12.96 24.83
C TRP A 492 -13.36 -12.72 25.10
N ARG A 493 -12.93 -12.69 26.38
CA ARG A 493 -11.50 -12.61 26.73
C ARG A 493 -10.71 -13.79 26.20
N LEU A 494 -11.25 -15.01 26.28
CA LEU A 494 -10.63 -16.20 25.68
C LEU A 494 -10.51 -16.07 24.16
N PHE A 495 -11.55 -15.57 23.50
CA PHE A 495 -11.55 -15.34 22.06
C PHE A 495 -10.51 -14.30 21.63
N LEU A 496 -10.40 -13.18 22.35
CA LEU A 496 -9.38 -12.16 22.06
C LEU A 496 -7.97 -12.70 22.32
N GLY A 497 -7.78 -13.51 23.36
CA GLY A 497 -6.53 -14.25 23.59
C GLY A 497 -6.17 -15.18 22.43
N GLN A 498 -7.17 -15.88 21.87
CA GLN A 498 -7.00 -16.72 20.69
C GLN A 498 -6.67 -15.90 19.43
N CYS A 499 -7.25 -14.71 19.27
CA CYS A 499 -6.93 -13.81 18.17
C CYS A 499 -5.50 -13.24 18.28
N LEU A 500 -5.00 -12.94 19.48
CA LEU A 500 -3.64 -12.45 19.70
C LEU A 500 -2.54 -13.43 19.27
N ILE A 501 -2.86 -14.73 19.16
CA ILE A 501 -1.91 -15.74 18.65
C ILE A 501 -1.98 -15.94 17.12
N ALA A 502 -2.85 -15.22 16.40
CA ALA A 502 -3.03 -15.25 14.94
C ALA A 502 -1.87 -14.57 14.17
N THR A 503 -0.64 -14.98 14.46
CA THR A 503 0.58 -14.32 13.97
C THR A 503 1.00 -14.75 12.56
N SER A 504 0.58 -15.93 12.10
CA SER A 504 0.85 -16.47 10.76
C SER A 504 0.04 -15.78 9.65
N SER A 505 0.38 -16.04 8.39
CA SER A 505 -0.37 -15.53 7.22
C SER A 505 -1.71 -16.26 6.97
N ARG A 506 -1.88 -17.45 7.57
CA ARG A 506 -3.05 -18.33 7.47
C ARG A 506 -3.32 -19.01 8.82
N PRO A 507 -4.58 -19.35 9.17
CA PRO A 507 -4.89 -20.10 10.38
C PRO A 507 -4.40 -21.56 10.28
N SER A 508 -3.90 -22.12 11.38
CA SER A 508 -3.55 -23.55 11.46
C SER A 508 -4.78 -24.37 11.89
N SER A 509 -4.83 -25.68 11.58
CA SER A 509 -5.93 -26.55 12.00
C SER A 509 -6.18 -26.51 13.52
N LYS A 510 -5.11 -26.52 14.33
CA LYS A 510 -5.21 -26.38 15.80
C LYS A 510 -5.79 -25.03 16.23
N TRP A 511 -5.51 -23.96 15.48
CA TRP A 511 -6.08 -22.65 15.77
C TRP A 511 -7.57 -22.63 15.44
N ILE A 512 -7.97 -23.22 14.30
CA ILE A 512 -9.36 -23.35 13.86
C ILE A 512 -10.18 -24.12 14.90
N GLU A 513 -9.76 -25.33 15.28
CA GLU A 513 -10.46 -26.18 16.25
C GLU A 513 -10.69 -25.47 17.59
N ALA A 514 -9.66 -24.80 18.11
CA ALA A 514 -9.76 -24.06 19.37
C ALA A 514 -10.70 -22.84 19.24
N THR A 515 -10.65 -22.13 18.10
CA THR A 515 -11.53 -20.99 17.83
C THR A 515 -12.99 -21.42 17.71
N GLU A 516 -13.28 -22.54 17.02
CA GLU A 516 -14.65 -23.07 16.89
C GLU A 516 -15.27 -23.42 18.26
N GLN A 517 -14.49 -24.03 19.16
CA GLN A 517 -14.94 -24.32 20.52
C GLN A 517 -15.28 -23.06 21.32
N ILE A 518 -14.48 -22.00 21.18
CA ILE A 518 -14.72 -20.72 21.85
C ILE A 518 -15.95 -20.03 21.24
N LEU A 519 -16.04 -19.96 19.91
CA LEU A 519 -17.17 -19.39 19.20
C LEU A 519 -18.49 -20.09 19.57
N GLY A 520 -18.46 -21.41 19.76
CA GLY A 520 -19.62 -22.19 20.22
C GLY A 520 -20.18 -21.71 21.56
N LYS A 521 -19.33 -21.19 22.45
CA LYS A 521 -19.73 -20.59 23.73
C LYS A 521 -20.23 -19.14 23.62
N ILE A 522 -19.76 -18.39 22.62
CA ILE A 522 -20.21 -17.01 22.35
C ILE A 522 -21.61 -16.99 21.71
N GLY A 523 -21.93 -18.00 20.89
CA GLY A 523 -23.15 -18.02 20.10
C GLY A 523 -23.00 -17.29 18.75
N LYS A 524 -23.96 -17.50 17.83
CA LYS A 524 -23.93 -16.93 16.47
C LYS A 524 -24.22 -15.44 16.48
N GLU A 525 -25.38 -15.05 16.99
CA GLU A 525 -25.89 -13.68 16.95
C GLU A 525 -24.95 -12.72 17.70
N SER A 526 -24.52 -13.08 18.91
CA SER A 526 -23.61 -12.24 19.69
C SER A 526 -22.25 -12.05 19.03
N PHE A 527 -21.74 -13.08 18.33
CA PHE A 527 -20.49 -12.94 17.56
C PHE A 527 -20.68 -12.03 16.36
N ASP A 528 -21.74 -12.24 15.56
CA ASP A 528 -22.01 -11.45 14.36
C ASP A 528 -22.21 -9.96 14.72
N GLU A 529 -22.99 -9.68 15.76
CA GLU A 529 -23.21 -8.31 16.27
C GLU A 529 -21.90 -7.65 16.71
N GLY A 530 -21.10 -8.32 17.56
CA GLY A 530 -19.83 -7.80 18.04
C GLY A 530 -18.80 -7.61 16.93
N ALA A 531 -18.59 -8.65 16.11
CA ALA A 531 -17.61 -8.62 15.02
C ALA A 531 -17.93 -7.54 13.99
N ILE A 532 -19.19 -7.43 13.53
CA ILE A 532 -19.61 -6.41 12.57
C ILE A 532 -19.45 -5.01 13.18
N LYS A 533 -19.89 -4.82 14.42
CA LYS A 533 -19.80 -3.52 15.12
C LYS A 533 -18.34 -3.04 15.18
N TRP A 534 -17.42 -3.87 15.65
CA TRP A 534 -16.02 -3.47 15.81
C TRP A 534 -15.30 -3.31 14.48
N ILE A 535 -15.51 -4.24 13.55
CA ILE A 535 -14.85 -4.19 12.24
C ILE A 535 -15.22 -2.94 11.44
N ARG A 536 -16.49 -2.51 11.47
CA ARG A 536 -16.93 -1.28 10.78
C ARG A 536 -16.22 -0.03 11.32
N LEU A 537 -15.89 -0.02 12.60
CA LEU A 537 -15.19 1.10 13.23
C LEU A 537 -13.69 1.17 12.86
N PHE A 538 -13.13 0.13 12.24
CA PHE A 538 -11.73 0.14 11.79
C PHE A 538 -11.42 1.29 10.83
N GLU A 539 -12.35 1.63 9.94
CA GLU A 539 -12.17 2.71 8.97
C GLU A 539 -12.00 4.07 9.64
N ARG A 540 -12.64 4.28 10.81
CA ARG A 540 -12.61 5.52 11.58
C ARG A 540 -11.26 5.80 12.25
N GLY A 541 -10.39 4.79 12.36
CA GLY A 541 -9.02 4.98 12.82
C GLY A 541 -8.87 5.20 14.32
N ARG A 542 -8.03 6.16 14.72
CA ARG A 542 -7.69 6.44 16.12
C ARG A 542 -8.77 7.28 16.80
N SER A 543 -9.01 7.06 18.09
CA SER A 543 -10.07 7.71 18.89
C SER A 543 -9.64 8.99 19.63
N TYR A 544 -8.34 9.31 19.68
CA TYR A 544 -7.81 10.49 20.37
C TYR A 544 -6.70 11.19 19.57
N ASN A 545 -6.80 12.51 19.42
CA ASN A 545 -5.97 13.31 18.52
C ASN A 545 -5.79 14.78 18.95
N ILE A 546 -4.63 15.13 19.51
CA ILE A 546 -4.10 16.51 19.37
C ILE A 546 -2.64 16.51 18.94
N VAL A 547 -1.72 15.93 19.71
CA VAL A 547 -0.28 16.10 19.44
C VAL A 547 0.27 14.92 18.65
N ALA A 548 -0.25 13.72 18.89
CA ALA A 548 0.06 12.53 18.10
C ALA A 548 -0.31 12.73 16.61
N GLU A 549 -1.41 13.44 16.31
CA GLU A 549 -1.86 13.77 14.94
C GLU A 549 -0.99 14.82 14.24
N LEU A 550 -0.20 15.60 14.99
CA LEU A 550 0.64 16.68 14.45
C LEU A 550 2.10 16.24 14.33
N ILE A 551 2.60 15.42 15.26
CA ILE A 551 3.84 14.63 15.08
C ILE A 551 3.70 13.63 13.91
N ARG A 552 2.47 13.19 13.62
CA ARG A 552 2.08 12.39 12.44
C ARG A 552 2.56 12.93 11.09
N ARG A 553 2.76 14.25 10.93
CA ARG A 553 3.31 14.81 9.68
C ARG A 553 4.75 14.33 9.40
N ARG A 554 5.43 13.74 10.39
CA ARG A 554 6.86 13.40 10.33
C ARG A 554 7.19 11.92 10.51
N ASN A 555 6.29 11.12 11.07
CA ASN A 555 6.47 9.68 11.13
C ASN A 555 5.14 8.98 10.81
N PRO A 556 4.93 8.55 9.55
CA PRO A 556 3.66 7.96 9.14
C PRO A 556 3.34 6.61 9.82
N ALA A 557 4.24 6.09 10.68
CA ALA A 557 4.04 4.88 11.49
C ALA A 557 2.97 5.04 12.59
N TYR A 558 2.53 6.26 12.91
CA TYR A 558 1.52 6.51 13.96
C TYR A 558 0.06 6.45 13.48
N GLY A 559 -0.18 6.50 12.16
CA GLY A 559 -1.48 6.17 11.55
C GLY A 559 -1.69 4.66 11.35
N TYR A 560 -0.72 3.84 11.80
CA TYR A 560 -0.83 2.39 11.75
C TYR A 560 -1.71 1.89 12.87
N THR A 561 -2.49 0.89 12.48
CA THR A 561 -3.11 -0.01 13.43
C THR A 561 -2.01 -0.65 14.26
N ALA A 562 -2.16 -0.62 15.59
CA ALA A 562 -1.15 -1.21 16.47
C ALA A 562 -0.91 -2.69 16.09
N GLU A 563 0.32 -3.19 16.25
CA GLU A 563 0.65 -4.55 15.78
C GLU A 563 -0.22 -5.63 16.46
N GLU A 564 -0.58 -5.40 17.73
CA GLU A 564 -1.56 -6.21 18.45
C GLU A 564 -2.98 -6.10 17.85
N HIS A 565 -3.43 -4.88 17.55
CA HIS A 565 -4.74 -4.60 16.94
C HIS A 565 -4.88 -5.27 15.58
N ALA A 566 -3.85 -5.17 14.74
CA ALA A 566 -3.82 -5.79 13.42
C ALA A 566 -3.82 -7.33 13.52
N THR A 567 -3.20 -7.88 14.56
CA THR A 567 -3.19 -9.32 14.83
C THR A 567 -4.57 -9.80 15.30
N VAL A 568 -5.24 -9.03 16.16
CA VAL A 568 -6.60 -9.34 16.61
C VAL A 568 -7.61 -9.25 15.47
N LEU A 569 -7.60 -8.17 14.69
CA LEU A 569 -8.48 -8.01 13.52
C LEU A 569 -8.31 -9.14 12.50
N ARG A 570 -7.07 -9.59 12.26
CA ARG A 570 -6.82 -10.78 11.45
C ARG A 570 -7.51 -12.01 12.03
N GLY A 571 -7.39 -12.24 13.34
CA GLY A 571 -8.07 -13.34 14.03
C GLY A 571 -9.59 -13.27 13.89
N ILE A 572 -10.18 -12.07 14.01
CA ILE A 572 -11.62 -11.84 13.80
C ILE A 572 -12.00 -12.15 12.35
N LEU A 573 -11.25 -11.64 11.36
CA LEU A 573 -11.48 -11.88 9.93
C LEU A 573 -11.41 -13.37 9.56
N TRP A 574 -10.47 -14.11 10.15
CA TRP A 574 -10.42 -15.56 9.99
C TRP A 574 -11.62 -16.26 10.63
N SER A 575 -12.06 -15.80 11.80
CA SER A 575 -13.19 -16.38 12.53
C SER A 575 -14.51 -16.24 11.78
N ILE A 576 -14.70 -15.16 11.00
CA ILE A 576 -15.86 -14.97 10.11
C ILE A 576 -16.00 -16.13 9.11
N THR A 577 -14.89 -16.74 8.68
CA THR A 577 -14.90 -17.82 7.69
C THR A 577 -15.35 -19.17 8.23
N LEU A 578 -15.43 -19.34 9.56
CA LEU A 578 -15.70 -20.62 10.23
C LEU A 578 -17.19 -20.91 10.43
N ARG A 579 -18.09 -20.08 9.90
CA ARG A 579 -19.55 -20.22 10.07
C ARG A 579 -20.30 -20.02 8.75
N PRO A 580 -21.53 -20.57 8.59
CA PRO A 580 -22.36 -20.34 7.42
C PRO A 580 -22.67 -18.84 7.24
N GLN A 581 -22.37 -18.30 6.07
CA GLN A 581 -22.19 -16.85 5.88
C GLN A 581 -23.38 -16.19 5.17
N PRO A 582 -23.82 -15.00 5.60
CA PRO A 582 -24.58 -14.09 4.75
C PRO A 582 -23.65 -13.31 3.78
N ASP A 583 -24.07 -13.10 2.53
CA ASP A 583 -23.35 -12.32 1.49
C ASP A 583 -22.95 -10.91 1.97
N ALA A 584 -23.64 -10.39 2.99
CA ALA A 584 -23.34 -9.11 3.63
C ALA A 584 -21.90 -8.98 4.17
N TYR A 585 -21.26 -10.09 4.56
CA TYR A 585 -19.87 -10.06 5.04
C TYR A 585 -18.87 -9.71 3.93
N ALA A 586 -19.11 -10.15 2.69
CA ALA A 586 -18.17 -9.93 1.59
C ALA A 586 -17.93 -8.44 1.36
N ARG A 587 -19.01 -7.64 1.31
CA ARG A 587 -18.94 -6.18 1.13
C ARG A 587 -18.23 -5.48 2.29
N ILE A 588 -18.55 -5.85 3.53
CA ILE A 588 -17.91 -5.28 4.71
C ILE A 588 -16.41 -5.58 4.68
N VAL A 589 -16.04 -6.83 4.36
CA VAL A 589 -14.63 -7.26 4.30
C VAL A 589 -13.86 -6.51 3.20
N THR A 590 -14.48 -6.23 2.05
CA THR A 590 -13.89 -5.38 1.01
C THR A 590 -13.59 -3.97 1.51
N VAL A 591 -14.53 -3.33 2.21
CA VAL A 591 -14.33 -1.97 2.75
C VAL A 591 -13.14 -1.94 3.71
N ILE A 592 -12.99 -2.95 4.57
CA ILE A 592 -11.81 -3.09 5.45
C ILE A 592 -10.54 -3.25 4.62
N ALA A 593 -10.56 -4.12 3.60
CA ALA A 593 -9.39 -4.37 2.76
C ALA A 593 -8.94 -3.09 2.05
N LEU A 594 -9.88 -2.30 1.50
CA LEU A 594 -9.59 -1.00 0.90
C LEU A 594 -9.01 -0.01 1.91
N SER A 595 -9.59 0.08 3.09
CA SER A 595 -9.08 0.93 4.19
C SER A 595 -7.67 0.50 4.64
N ALA A 596 -7.44 -0.81 4.76
CA ALA A 596 -6.17 -1.39 5.18
C ALA A 596 -5.07 -1.22 4.11
N PHE A 597 -5.42 -1.26 2.82
CA PHE A 597 -4.49 -1.04 1.73
C PHE A 597 -4.37 0.42 1.27
N LYS A 598 -5.10 1.35 1.90
CA LYS A 598 -4.95 2.79 1.65
C LYS A 598 -3.49 3.19 1.84
N LYS A 599 -2.92 3.81 0.80
CA LYS A 599 -1.50 4.19 0.79
C LYS A 599 -1.26 5.37 1.72
N VAL A 600 -0.29 5.20 2.61
CA VAL A 600 0.27 6.25 3.45
C VAL A 600 1.58 6.73 2.82
N PRO A 601 1.75 8.03 2.50
CA PRO A 601 2.96 8.57 1.91
C PRO A 601 4.22 8.19 2.72
N GLY A 602 5.28 7.75 2.03
CA GLY A 602 6.56 7.41 2.66
C GLY A 602 6.65 6.04 3.35
N ILE A 603 5.54 5.30 3.53
CA ILE A 603 5.56 3.99 4.22
C ILE A 603 4.93 2.85 3.42
N GLY A 604 3.76 3.07 2.80
CA GLY A 604 3.03 2.01 2.11
C GLY A 604 1.61 1.80 2.69
N PRO A 605 1.04 0.59 2.62
CA PRO A 605 -0.34 0.33 3.02
C PRO A 605 -0.56 0.48 4.54
N ARG A 606 -1.65 1.18 4.93
CA ARG A 606 -2.03 1.45 6.34
C ARG A 606 -1.94 0.24 7.28
N ALA A 607 -2.38 -0.93 6.82
CA ALA A 607 -2.38 -2.16 7.62
C ALA A 607 -2.33 -3.41 6.71
N ALA A 608 -1.20 -3.67 6.04
CA ALA A 608 -1.03 -4.82 5.13
C ALA A 608 -1.47 -6.17 5.75
N LYS A 609 -1.20 -6.37 7.04
CA LYS A 609 -1.60 -7.55 7.80
C LYS A 609 -3.12 -7.78 7.78
N VAL A 610 -3.90 -6.72 7.99
CA VAL A 610 -5.36 -6.74 8.00
C VAL A 610 -5.88 -6.90 6.57
N GLY A 611 -5.32 -6.16 5.62
CA GLY A 611 -5.68 -6.27 4.20
C GLY A 611 -5.50 -7.68 3.65
N ASN A 612 -4.36 -8.32 3.91
CA ASN A 612 -4.10 -9.71 3.48
C ASN A 612 -5.02 -10.72 4.17
N ALA A 613 -5.42 -10.46 5.42
CA ALA A 613 -6.38 -11.29 6.14
C ALA A 613 -7.80 -11.16 5.55
N ALA A 614 -8.19 -9.97 5.12
CA ALA A 614 -9.46 -9.71 4.44
C ALA A 614 -9.51 -10.38 3.07
N VAL A 615 -8.43 -10.29 2.28
CA VAL A 615 -8.30 -11.00 0.99
C VAL A 615 -8.40 -12.51 1.17
N TYR A 616 -7.76 -13.05 2.22
CA TYR A 616 -7.91 -14.46 2.58
C TYR A 616 -9.36 -14.80 2.93
N ALA A 617 -9.99 -13.99 3.78
CA ALA A 617 -11.36 -14.23 4.20
C ALA A 617 -12.30 -14.30 3.00
N LEU A 618 -12.22 -13.33 2.07
CA LEU A 618 -12.99 -13.31 0.81
C LEU A 618 -12.77 -14.59 -0.01
N SER A 619 -11.53 -15.04 -0.18
CA SER A 619 -11.23 -16.28 -0.89
C SER A 619 -11.83 -17.53 -0.22
N GLN A 620 -11.92 -17.56 1.11
CA GLN A 620 -12.50 -18.69 1.83
C GLN A 620 -14.03 -18.69 1.84
N MET A 621 -14.69 -17.53 1.65
CA MET A 621 -16.16 -17.43 1.61
C MET A 621 -16.77 -18.35 0.56
N GLY A 622 -16.12 -18.49 -0.60
CA GLY A 622 -16.53 -19.48 -1.60
C GLY A 622 -17.80 -19.10 -2.38
N THR A 623 -18.14 -17.81 -2.49
CA THR A 623 -19.37 -17.33 -3.17
C THR A 623 -19.06 -16.46 -4.38
N LEU A 624 -19.99 -16.34 -5.34
CA LEU A 624 -19.86 -15.43 -6.49
C LEU A 624 -19.71 -13.97 -6.07
N GLU A 625 -20.44 -13.52 -5.04
CA GLU A 625 -20.28 -12.18 -4.47
C GLU A 625 -18.83 -11.96 -3.99
N SER A 626 -18.23 -12.94 -3.29
CA SER A 626 -16.84 -12.83 -2.82
C SER A 626 -15.82 -12.78 -3.96
N LEU A 627 -16.10 -13.42 -5.11
CA LEU A 627 -15.27 -13.33 -6.32
C LEU A 627 -15.37 -11.93 -6.95
N GLY A 628 -16.57 -11.38 -7.06
CA GLY A 628 -16.79 -10.00 -7.53
C GLY A 628 -16.11 -8.97 -6.63
N GLN A 629 -16.16 -9.16 -5.31
CA GLN A 629 -15.45 -8.32 -4.34
C GLN A 629 -13.92 -8.39 -4.50
N LEU A 630 -13.35 -9.57 -4.79
CA LEU A 630 -11.91 -9.71 -5.10
C LEU A 630 -11.53 -9.00 -6.41
N ALA A 631 -12.41 -9.01 -7.43
CA ALA A 631 -12.21 -8.24 -8.67
C ALA A 631 -12.16 -6.72 -8.39
N ILE A 632 -13.05 -6.22 -7.53
CA ILE A 632 -13.03 -4.81 -7.08
C ILE A 632 -11.69 -4.48 -6.40
N LEU A 633 -11.19 -5.35 -5.51
CA LEU A 633 -9.89 -5.17 -4.87
C LEU A 633 -8.74 -5.16 -5.87
N LYS A 634 -8.78 -6.05 -6.89
CA LYS A 634 -7.76 -6.10 -7.96
C LYS A 634 -7.67 -4.78 -8.73
N VAL A 635 -8.72 -3.98 -8.74
CA VAL A 635 -8.75 -2.73 -9.50
C VAL A 635 -8.39 -1.54 -8.60
N ARG A 636 -8.92 -1.51 -7.38
CA ARG A 636 -8.76 -0.37 -6.46
C ARG A 636 -7.46 -0.41 -5.64
N VAL A 637 -6.87 -1.57 -5.39
CA VAL A 637 -5.65 -1.70 -4.57
C VAL A 637 -4.41 -1.70 -5.44
N LYS A 638 -3.63 -0.61 -5.49
CA LYS A 638 -2.50 -0.50 -6.44
C LYS A 638 -1.13 -1.02 -5.94
N SER A 639 -1.03 -1.54 -4.71
CA SER A 639 0.24 -2.04 -4.15
C SER A 639 0.65 -3.37 -4.77
N ALA A 640 1.88 -3.47 -5.30
CA ALA A 640 2.39 -4.68 -5.99
C ALA A 640 2.36 -5.95 -5.12
N SER A 641 2.71 -5.83 -3.84
CA SER A 641 2.66 -6.97 -2.91
C SER A 641 1.23 -7.41 -2.60
N ALA A 642 0.30 -6.47 -2.53
CA ALA A 642 -1.12 -6.75 -2.30
C ALA A 642 -1.78 -7.33 -3.56
N GLN A 643 -1.44 -6.81 -4.74
CA GLN A 643 -1.89 -7.29 -6.04
C GLN A 643 -1.59 -8.79 -6.22
N LYS A 644 -0.37 -9.23 -5.89
CA LYS A 644 0.01 -10.64 -5.96
C LYS A 644 -0.88 -11.54 -5.08
N GLU A 645 -1.20 -11.10 -3.87
CA GLU A 645 -2.07 -11.86 -2.97
C GLU A 645 -3.54 -11.82 -3.41
N ILE A 646 -4.04 -10.69 -3.91
CA ILE A 646 -5.40 -10.55 -4.46
C ILE A 646 -5.57 -11.44 -5.68
N GLU A 647 -4.61 -11.43 -6.61
CA GLU A 647 -4.64 -12.25 -7.82
C GLU A 647 -4.60 -13.74 -7.49
N LYS A 648 -3.73 -14.15 -6.56
CA LYS A 648 -3.69 -15.52 -6.07
C LYS A 648 -5.04 -15.95 -5.45
N ALA A 649 -5.60 -15.10 -4.59
CA ALA A 649 -6.89 -15.35 -3.93
C ALA A 649 -8.05 -15.43 -4.94
N PHE A 650 -8.06 -14.54 -5.93
CA PHE A 650 -9.02 -14.51 -7.02
C PHE A 650 -8.96 -15.78 -7.85
N ASN A 651 -7.78 -16.18 -8.34
CA ASN A 651 -7.60 -17.39 -9.15
C ASN A 651 -7.97 -18.66 -8.36
N THR A 652 -7.54 -18.75 -7.09
CA THR A 652 -7.87 -19.91 -6.23
C THR A 652 -9.38 -20.04 -6.03
N LEU A 653 -10.10 -18.93 -5.85
CA LEU A 653 -11.54 -18.94 -5.68
C LEU A 653 -12.26 -19.26 -7.01
N ALA A 654 -11.78 -18.70 -8.12
CA ALA A 654 -12.28 -18.98 -9.45
C ALA A 654 -12.19 -20.48 -9.79
N GLU A 655 -11.05 -21.11 -9.51
CA GLU A 655 -10.83 -22.56 -9.65
C GLU A 655 -11.81 -23.36 -8.77
N LYS A 656 -12.00 -22.95 -7.51
CA LYS A 656 -12.91 -23.60 -6.57
C LYS A 656 -14.38 -23.50 -7.01
N LEU A 657 -14.75 -22.44 -7.71
CA LEU A 657 -16.10 -22.24 -8.26
C LEU A 657 -16.28 -22.92 -9.62
N GLU A 658 -15.27 -23.59 -10.15
CA GLU A 658 -15.26 -24.28 -11.46
C GLU A 658 -15.66 -23.34 -12.62
N LEU A 659 -15.37 -22.04 -12.51
CA LEU A 659 -15.69 -21.08 -13.55
C LEU A 659 -14.66 -21.19 -14.70
N PRO A 660 -15.09 -21.25 -15.97
CA PRO A 660 -14.18 -21.17 -17.11
C PRO A 660 -13.37 -19.88 -17.06
N ARG A 661 -12.07 -19.92 -17.43
CA ARG A 661 -11.19 -18.74 -17.51
C ARG A 661 -11.81 -17.56 -18.25
N GLU A 662 -12.57 -17.87 -19.29
CA GLU A 662 -13.22 -16.88 -20.14
C GLU A 662 -14.38 -16.18 -19.41
N GLU A 663 -15.12 -16.88 -18.53
CA GLU A 663 -16.13 -16.24 -17.67
C GLU A 663 -15.51 -15.41 -16.55
N ILE A 664 -14.33 -15.81 -16.07
CA ILE A 664 -13.56 -15.04 -15.09
C ILE A 664 -13.08 -13.71 -15.69
N GLU A 665 -12.69 -13.72 -16.97
CA GLU A 665 -12.31 -12.51 -17.72
C GLU A 665 -13.50 -11.59 -17.98
N GLU A 666 -14.72 -12.12 -18.10
CA GLU A 666 -15.97 -11.36 -18.19
C GLU A 666 -16.37 -10.74 -16.85
N LEU A 667 -16.40 -11.53 -15.78
CA LEU A 667 -16.79 -11.10 -14.43
C LEU A 667 -15.74 -10.21 -13.75
N GLY A 668 -14.49 -10.29 -14.22
CA GLY A 668 -13.35 -9.56 -13.68
C GLY A 668 -13.18 -8.13 -14.21
N VAL A 669 -14.06 -7.66 -15.11
CA VAL A 669 -13.96 -6.29 -15.66
C VAL A 669 -14.43 -5.27 -14.61
N PRO A 670 -13.59 -4.30 -14.20
CA PRO A 670 -14.03 -3.24 -13.30
C PRO A 670 -15.10 -2.33 -13.91
N SER A 671 -16.03 -1.90 -13.06
CA SER A 671 -16.92 -0.77 -13.35
C SER A 671 -16.24 0.59 -13.23
N TYR A 672 -15.05 0.69 -12.62
CA TYR A 672 -14.35 1.95 -12.33
C TYR A 672 -15.17 3.00 -11.56
N GLY A 673 -16.24 2.58 -10.88
CA GLY A 673 -17.16 3.49 -10.19
C GLY A 673 -18.18 4.15 -11.11
N LEU A 674 -18.23 3.81 -12.40
CA LEU A 674 -19.29 4.25 -13.32
C LEU A 674 -20.65 3.81 -12.77
N GLU A 675 -21.56 4.77 -12.64
CA GLU A 675 -22.91 4.58 -12.08
C GLU A 675 -23.88 4.07 -13.16
N GLU A 676 -23.64 4.48 -14.41
CA GLU A 676 -24.35 4.04 -15.60
C GLU A 676 -23.36 3.66 -16.70
N VAL A 677 -23.86 3.20 -17.85
CA VAL A 677 -23.00 2.82 -18.99
C VAL A 677 -22.24 4.04 -19.52
N GLY A 678 -20.94 4.08 -19.24
CA GLY A 678 -20.02 5.12 -19.68
C GLY A 678 -20.04 6.42 -18.88
N LEU A 679 -20.74 6.48 -17.74
CA LEU A 679 -20.86 7.71 -16.94
C LEU A 679 -20.51 7.50 -15.46
N LEU A 680 -19.65 8.38 -14.94
CA LEU A 680 -19.42 8.61 -13.51
C LEU A 680 -19.65 10.10 -13.23
N SER A 681 -20.44 10.43 -12.21
CA SER A 681 -20.64 11.80 -11.75
C SER A 681 -20.14 11.94 -10.30
N GLU A 682 -19.24 12.89 -10.04
CA GLU A 682 -18.68 13.14 -8.71
C GLU A 682 -18.74 14.63 -8.37
N THR A 683 -19.16 14.97 -7.16
CA THR A 683 -19.25 16.37 -6.70
C THR A 683 -18.04 16.72 -5.83
N LEU A 684 -17.29 17.76 -6.24
CA LEU A 684 -16.12 18.27 -5.55
C LEU A 684 -16.38 19.72 -5.12
N GLY A 685 -16.87 19.88 -3.89
CA GLY A 685 -17.30 21.17 -3.35
C GLY A 685 -18.56 21.67 -4.07
N GLU A 686 -18.47 22.82 -4.72
CA GLU A 686 -19.55 23.44 -5.50
C GLU A 686 -19.54 23.06 -7.00
N TYR A 687 -18.62 22.18 -7.40
CA TYR A 687 -18.43 21.77 -8.79
C TYR A 687 -18.77 20.29 -8.98
N ARG A 688 -19.29 19.94 -10.17
CA ARG A 688 -19.61 18.57 -10.54
C ARG A 688 -18.68 18.12 -11.67
N ALA A 689 -17.97 17.03 -11.47
CA ALA A 689 -17.14 16.37 -12.46
C ALA A 689 -17.91 15.19 -13.06
N GLU A 690 -18.05 15.16 -14.38
CA GLU A 690 -18.56 14.00 -15.09
C GLU A 690 -17.44 13.36 -15.91
N LEU A 691 -17.13 12.09 -15.61
CA LEU A 691 -16.31 11.27 -16.49
C LEU A 691 -17.23 10.59 -17.49
N ARG A 692 -17.01 10.87 -18.78
CA ARG A 692 -17.75 10.28 -19.89
C ARG A 692 -16.83 9.41 -20.75
N VAL A 693 -17.27 8.20 -21.09
CA VAL A 693 -16.60 7.34 -22.06
C VAL A 693 -17.12 7.67 -23.46
N ASP A 694 -16.22 8.09 -24.33
CA ASP A 694 -16.52 8.43 -25.72
C ASP A 694 -15.58 7.67 -26.67
N GLY A 695 -16.16 6.79 -27.48
CA GLY A 695 -15.44 5.93 -28.41
C GLY A 695 -14.37 5.08 -27.71
N SER A 696 -13.11 5.38 -28.03
CA SER A 696 -11.92 4.67 -27.54
C SER A 696 -11.24 5.36 -26.34
N SER A 697 -11.87 6.36 -25.71
CA SER A 697 -11.27 7.13 -24.61
C SER A 697 -12.28 7.57 -23.56
N ALA A 698 -11.80 8.02 -22.40
CA ALA A 698 -12.61 8.71 -21.41
C ALA A 698 -12.18 10.17 -21.28
N GLN A 699 -13.14 11.05 -20.98
CA GLN A 699 -12.91 12.48 -20.80
C GLN A 699 -13.61 13.00 -19.55
N LEU A 700 -13.08 14.08 -18.97
CA LEU A 700 -13.67 14.77 -17.81
C LEU A 700 -14.33 16.07 -18.25
N HIS A 701 -15.62 16.17 -17.97
CA HIS A 701 -16.42 17.38 -18.12
C HIS A 701 -16.65 17.98 -16.73
N TRP A 702 -16.66 19.30 -16.65
CA TRP A 702 -16.80 20.01 -15.37
C TRP A 702 -17.99 20.94 -15.44
N PHE A 703 -18.76 21.02 -14.37
CA PHE A 703 -19.93 21.90 -14.25
C PHE A 703 -19.82 22.74 -12.98
N ASP A 704 -20.28 23.99 -13.04
CA ASP A 704 -20.39 24.87 -11.87
C ASP A 704 -21.67 24.62 -11.07
N ALA A 705 -21.85 25.35 -9.97
CA ALA A 705 -23.02 25.26 -9.10
C ALA A 705 -24.36 25.60 -9.79
N LYS A 706 -24.33 26.14 -11.01
CA LYS A 706 -25.51 26.45 -11.85
C LYS A 706 -25.68 25.46 -13.00
N GLU A 707 -25.00 24.31 -12.95
CA GLU A 707 -24.99 23.28 -14.01
C GLU A 707 -24.45 23.78 -15.35
N LYS A 708 -23.60 24.81 -15.35
CA LYS A 708 -22.95 25.30 -16.57
C LYS A 708 -21.61 24.59 -16.80
N GLU A 709 -21.44 24.04 -18.00
CA GLU A 709 -20.20 23.35 -18.39
C GLU A 709 -18.99 24.31 -18.46
N LEU A 710 -17.85 23.86 -17.94
CA LEU A 710 -16.59 24.57 -17.80
C LEU A 710 -15.52 23.93 -18.71
N LYS A 711 -14.71 24.75 -19.37
CA LYS A 711 -13.68 24.30 -20.32
C LYS A 711 -12.43 23.69 -19.68
N SER A 712 -12.29 23.81 -18.36
CA SER A 712 -11.11 23.33 -17.64
C SER A 712 -11.43 23.07 -16.18
N VAL A 713 -10.60 22.24 -15.55
CA VAL A 713 -10.68 21.98 -14.11
C VAL A 713 -10.66 23.30 -13.31
N PRO A 714 -11.64 23.55 -12.42
CA PRO A 714 -11.70 24.75 -11.59
C PRO A 714 -10.45 24.96 -10.73
N ALA A 715 -10.05 26.22 -10.53
CA ALA A 715 -8.85 26.54 -9.75
C ALA A 715 -8.97 26.10 -8.28
N LYS A 716 -10.16 26.27 -7.67
CA LYS A 716 -10.43 25.80 -6.31
C LYS A 716 -10.22 24.29 -6.17
N VAL A 717 -10.76 23.50 -7.10
CA VAL A 717 -10.59 22.03 -7.11
C VAL A 717 -9.12 21.62 -7.18
N LYS A 718 -8.27 22.33 -7.94
CA LYS A 718 -6.83 22.02 -8.02
C LYS A 718 -6.07 22.25 -6.71
N VAL A 719 -6.60 23.07 -5.82
CA VAL A 719 -5.98 23.42 -4.52
C VAL A 719 -6.61 22.62 -3.40
N GLU A 720 -7.93 22.61 -3.32
CA GLU A 720 -8.71 22.05 -2.20
C GLU A 720 -9.00 20.55 -2.36
N HIS A 721 -9.05 20.05 -3.59
CA HIS A 721 -9.40 18.65 -3.92
C HIS A 721 -8.39 17.99 -4.85
N LYS A 722 -7.10 18.25 -4.60
CA LYS A 722 -6.00 17.84 -5.49
C LYS A 722 -5.87 16.31 -5.62
N GLU A 723 -6.09 15.57 -4.54
CA GLU A 723 -5.95 14.11 -4.57
C GLU A 723 -7.16 13.45 -5.24
N GLU A 724 -8.38 13.95 -5.01
CA GLU A 724 -9.60 13.50 -5.70
C GLU A 724 -9.52 13.77 -7.22
N LEU A 725 -9.04 14.96 -7.60
CA LEU A 725 -8.77 15.28 -9.00
C LEU A 725 -7.76 14.31 -9.63
N LYS A 726 -6.72 13.95 -8.89
CA LYS A 726 -5.70 13.01 -9.36
C LYS A 726 -6.26 11.59 -9.49
N ASP A 727 -7.14 11.18 -8.60
CA ASP A 727 -7.85 9.90 -8.66
C ASP A 727 -8.78 9.84 -9.88
N LEU A 728 -9.56 10.90 -10.14
CA LEU A 728 -10.39 11.03 -11.35
C LEU A 728 -9.55 10.99 -12.64
N GLN A 729 -8.43 11.72 -12.67
CA GLN A 729 -7.51 11.69 -13.81
C GLN A 729 -6.86 10.32 -14.01
N GLN A 730 -6.57 9.60 -12.93
CA GLN A 730 -6.08 8.23 -13.01
C GLN A 730 -7.17 7.28 -13.49
N CYS A 731 -8.41 7.46 -13.06
CA CYS A 731 -9.57 6.69 -13.53
C CYS A 731 -9.75 6.85 -15.05
N VAL A 732 -9.67 8.09 -15.57
CA VAL A 732 -9.67 8.37 -17.02
C VAL A 732 -8.57 7.58 -17.74
N LYS A 733 -7.35 7.58 -17.21
CA LYS A 733 -6.22 6.85 -17.80
C LYS A 733 -6.43 5.33 -17.77
N ASP A 734 -6.92 4.80 -16.65
CA ASP A 734 -7.16 3.38 -16.47
C ASP A 734 -8.27 2.89 -17.43
N ILE A 735 -9.39 3.62 -17.53
CA ILE A 735 -10.47 3.33 -18.49
C ILE A 735 -9.95 3.40 -19.92
N THR A 736 -9.25 4.49 -20.28
CA THR A 736 -8.69 4.66 -21.63
C THR A 736 -7.71 3.55 -21.99
N GLY A 737 -6.92 3.06 -21.02
CA GLY A 737 -6.02 1.92 -21.22
C GLY A 737 -6.72 0.57 -21.33
N MET A 738 -7.90 0.42 -20.71
CA MET A 738 -8.67 -0.84 -20.69
C MET A 738 -9.54 -1.02 -21.94
N LEU A 739 -10.10 0.06 -22.50
CA LEU A 739 -11.02 0.00 -23.65
C LEU A 739 -10.43 -0.79 -24.85
N PRO A 740 -9.17 -0.60 -25.27
CA PRO A 740 -8.58 -1.37 -26.37
C PRO A 740 -8.55 -2.89 -26.09
N ALA A 741 -8.24 -3.28 -24.85
CA ALA A 741 -8.21 -4.69 -24.48
C ALA A 741 -9.61 -5.33 -24.53
N GLN A 742 -10.63 -4.62 -24.05
CA GLN A 742 -12.02 -5.11 -24.12
C GLN A 742 -12.54 -5.16 -25.57
N ARG A 743 -12.14 -4.20 -26.40
CA ARG A 743 -12.44 -4.20 -27.84
C ARG A 743 -11.83 -5.41 -28.54
N GLU A 744 -10.53 -5.67 -28.37
CA GLU A 744 -9.87 -6.83 -29.00
C GLU A 744 -10.44 -8.16 -28.47
N ARG A 745 -10.82 -8.22 -27.18
CA ARG A 745 -11.51 -9.38 -26.60
C ARG A 745 -12.85 -9.66 -27.31
N LEU A 746 -13.67 -8.63 -27.53
CA LEU A 746 -14.94 -8.74 -28.26
C LEU A 746 -14.72 -9.11 -29.74
N ASP A 747 -13.74 -8.53 -30.43
CA ASP A 747 -13.39 -8.92 -31.82
C ASP A 747 -12.94 -10.39 -31.90
N GLY A 748 -12.22 -10.88 -30.88
CA GLY A 748 -11.81 -12.29 -30.79
C GLY A 748 -12.97 -13.29 -30.62
N MET A 749 -14.17 -12.84 -30.28
CA MET A 749 -15.32 -13.73 -30.03
C MET A 749 -15.88 -14.38 -31.29
N PHE A 750 -15.59 -13.84 -32.48
CA PHE A 750 -16.01 -14.45 -33.75
C PHE A 750 -15.46 -15.87 -33.90
N LEU A 751 -14.14 -16.02 -33.69
CA LEU A 751 -13.49 -17.34 -33.75
C LEU A 751 -13.82 -18.22 -32.54
N ALA A 752 -14.13 -17.63 -31.39
CA ALA A 752 -14.53 -18.39 -30.20
C ALA A 752 -15.97 -18.92 -30.29
N GLN A 753 -16.81 -18.38 -31.18
CA GLN A 753 -18.24 -18.70 -31.32
C GLN A 753 -19.02 -18.64 -30.01
N LYS A 754 -18.76 -17.59 -29.21
CA LYS A 754 -19.39 -17.43 -27.90
C LYS A 754 -20.89 -17.14 -28.02
N THR A 755 -21.65 -17.78 -27.14
CA THR A 755 -23.09 -17.61 -26.99
C THR A 755 -23.46 -17.46 -25.52
N TRP A 756 -24.54 -16.73 -25.24
CA TRP A 756 -25.05 -16.52 -23.89
C TRP A 756 -26.58 -16.56 -23.88
N PRO A 757 -27.23 -16.95 -22.76
CA PRO A 757 -28.62 -16.59 -22.52
C PRO A 757 -28.79 -15.06 -22.50
N TYR A 758 -29.93 -14.57 -22.99
CA TYR A 758 -30.24 -13.14 -23.09
C TYR A 758 -30.05 -12.41 -21.75
N SER A 759 -30.50 -12.98 -20.63
CA SER A 759 -30.36 -12.37 -19.30
C SER A 759 -28.91 -12.17 -18.89
N ILE A 760 -28.04 -13.15 -19.16
CA ILE A 760 -26.62 -13.09 -18.84
C ILE A 760 -25.90 -12.08 -19.74
N TRP A 761 -26.23 -12.08 -21.03
CA TRP A 761 -25.67 -11.10 -21.97
C TRP A 761 -26.09 -9.67 -21.62
N GLU A 762 -27.36 -9.47 -21.26
CA GLU A 762 -27.91 -8.19 -20.87
C GLU A 762 -27.18 -7.63 -19.64
N GLU A 763 -26.95 -8.47 -18.62
CA GLU A 763 -26.19 -8.09 -17.42
C GLU A 763 -24.71 -7.80 -17.73
N ARG A 764 -24.00 -8.75 -18.35
CA ARG A 764 -22.53 -8.72 -18.48
C ARG A 764 -22.02 -7.84 -19.60
N TYR A 765 -22.83 -7.58 -20.62
CA TYR A 765 -22.43 -6.80 -21.80
C TYR A 765 -23.29 -5.55 -21.97
N LEU A 766 -24.61 -5.68 -22.08
CA LEU A 766 -25.47 -4.55 -22.43
C LEU A 766 -25.52 -3.49 -21.32
N ASN A 767 -25.61 -3.93 -20.06
CA ASN A 767 -25.77 -3.07 -18.88
C ASN A 767 -24.49 -2.91 -18.05
N HIS A 768 -23.43 -3.63 -18.40
CA HIS A 768 -22.14 -3.46 -17.72
C HIS A 768 -21.62 -2.02 -17.91
N PRO A 769 -21.25 -1.28 -16.84
CA PRO A 769 -20.94 0.15 -16.93
C PRO A 769 -19.83 0.52 -17.93
N LEU A 770 -18.74 -0.27 -17.98
CA LEU A 770 -17.69 -0.09 -18.97
C LEU A 770 -17.96 -0.81 -20.30
N VAL A 771 -18.14 -2.14 -20.29
CA VAL A 771 -18.27 -2.96 -21.51
C VAL A 771 -19.51 -2.57 -22.34
N GLY A 772 -20.57 -2.08 -21.72
CA GLY A 772 -21.77 -1.57 -22.41
C GLY A 772 -21.47 -0.44 -23.38
N THR A 773 -20.42 0.36 -23.14
CA THR A 773 -19.99 1.43 -24.06
C THR A 773 -19.48 0.89 -25.40
N ILE A 774 -19.06 -0.37 -25.43
CA ILE A 774 -18.63 -1.08 -26.62
C ILE A 774 -19.78 -1.94 -27.15
N ALA A 775 -20.40 -2.74 -26.28
CA ALA A 775 -21.43 -3.71 -26.65
C ALA A 775 -22.68 -3.08 -27.29
N ARG A 776 -23.10 -1.88 -26.83
CA ARG A 776 -24.28 -1.18 -27.37
C ARG A 776 -24.09 -0.69 -28.82
N ARG A 777 -22.84 -0.60 -29.31
CA ARG A 777 -22.50 -0.16 -30.68
C ARG A 777 -22.28 -1.32 -31.65
N LEU A 778 -22.51 -2.55 -31.20
CA LEU A 778 -22.34 -3.77 -31.99
C LEU A 778 -23.70 -4.35 -32.41
N ILE A 779 -23.71 -5.04 -33.54
CA ILE A 779 -24.85 -5.84 -34.00
C ILE A 779 -24.77 -7.21 -33.29
N TRP A 780 -25.87 -7.63 -32.69
CA TRP A 780 -26.01 -8.90 -32.00
C TRP A 780 -27.06 -9.76 -32.71
N THR A 781 -26.88 -11.07 -32.72
CA THR A 781 -27.91 -12.03 -33.10
C THR A 781 -28.61 -12.49 -31.84
N VAL A 782 -29.90 -12.16 -31.70
CA VAL A 782 -30.78 -12.51 -30.59
C VAL A 782 -31.83 -13.50 -31.11
N GLY A 783 -31.63 -14.79 -30.83
CA GLY A 783 -32.36 -15.86 -31.52
C GLY A 783 -32.06 -15.82 -33.03
N ASP A 784 -33.10 -15.67 -33.85
CA ASP A 784 -32.96 -15.58 -35.31
C ASP A 784 -32.86 -14.15 -35.84
N ARG A 785 -33.02 -13.13 -34.98
CA ARG A 785 -33.03 -11.71 -35.39
C ARG A 785 -31.70 -11.06 -35.08
N SER A 786 -31.19 -10.25 -36.01
CA SER A 786 -30.11 -9.31 -35.77
C SER A 786 -30.65 -8.03 -35.14
N ALA A 787 -29.96 -7.45 -34.15
CA ALA A 787 -30.36 -6.21 -33.48
C ALA A 787 -29.15 -5.37 -33.04
N VAL A 788 -29.35 -4.05 -32.91
CA VAL A 788 -28.43 -3.10 -32.29
C VAL A 788 -29.16 -2.32 -31.18
N PHE A 789 -28.44 -1.84 -30.18
CA PHE A 789 -29.05 -1.00 -29.14
C PHE A 789 -29.14 0.46 -29.61
N SER A 790 -30.33 1.04 -29.56
CA SER A 790 -30.60 2.45 -29.87
C SER A 790 -31.77 2.95 -29.02
N ASP A 791 -31.65 4.17 -28.49
CA ASP A 791 -32.73 4.84 -27.73
C ASP A 791 -33.34 3.99 -26.60
N GLY A 792 -32.47 3.30 -25.84
CA GLY A 792 -32.88 2.52 -24.67
C GLY A 792 -33.40 1.11 -24.97
N LYS A 793 -33.42 0.69 -26.23
CA LYS A 793 -33.97 -0.61 -26.65
C LYS A 793 -33.17 -1.27 -27.77
N LEU A 794 -33.40 -2.57 -27.97
CA LEU A 794 -32.87 -3.29 -29.13
C LEU A 794 -33.81 -3.11 -30.33
N VAL A 795 -33.23 -2.77 -31.47
CA VAL A 795 -33.94 -2.60 -32.74
C VAL A 795 -33.25 -3.37 -33.85
N ASP A 796 -34.02 -3.91 -34.77
CA ASP A 796 -33.49 -4.60 -35.94
C ASP A 796 -33.11 -3.63 -37.07
N ARG A 797 -32.73 -4.18 -38.24
CA ARG A 797 -32.35 -3.42 -39.44
C ARG A 797 -33.47 -2.53 -40.00
N HIS A 798 -34.74 -2.82 -39.69
CA HIS A 798 -35.90 -2.03 -40.09
C HIS A 798 -36.29 -0.99 -39.04
N GLY A 799 -35.70 -1.08 -37.83
CA GLY A 799 -36.00 -0.22 -36.70
C GLY A 799 -37.09 -0.77 -35.78
N ASP A 800 -37.55 -2.00 -36.03
CA ASP A 800 -38.55 -2.66 -35.21
C ASP A 800 -37.91 -3.20 -33.93
N GLU A 801 -38.64 -3.08 -32.82
CA GLU A 801 -38.16 -3.51 -31.51
C GLU A 801 -37.94 -5.04 -31.45
N VAL A 802 -36.85 -5.42 -30.80
CA VAL A 802 -36.46 -6.82 -30.59
C VAL A 802 -36.45 -7.08 -29.08
N SER A 803 -37.46 -7.78 -28.60
CA SER A 803 -37.51 -8.34 -27.24
C SER A 803 -37.34 -9.86 -27.29
N ALA A 804 -36.79 -10.42 -26.22
CA ALA A 804 -36.46 -11.84 -26.14
C ALA A 804 -36.71 -12.39 -24.74
N ALA A 805 -37.02 -13.69 -24.65
CA ALA A 805 -37.11 -14.38 -23.37
C ALA A 805 -35.71 -14.49 -22.72
N PRO A 806 -35.60 -14.56 -21.38
CA PRO A 806 -34.32 -14.63 -20.67
C PRO A 806 -33.36 -15.72 -21.16
N GLU A 807 -33.89 -16.84 -21.64
CA GLU A 807 -33.17 -18.01 -22.14
C GLU A 807 -32.80 -17.93 -23.63
N THR A 808 -33.27 -16.91 -24.36
CA THR A 808 -32.96 -16.74 -25.79
C THR A 808 -31.46 -16.61 -25.98
N VAL A 809 -30.91 -17.38 -26.92
CA VAL A 809 -29.48 -17.36 -27.21
C VAL A 809 -29.08 -16.05 -27.91
N VAL A 810 -28.05 -15.41 -27.39
CA VAL A 810 -27.41 -14.22 -27.96
C VAL A 810 -26.00 -14.55 -28.40
N SER A 811 -25.60 -14.06 -29.57
CA SER A 811 -24.24 -14.18 -30.12
C SER A 811 -23.87 -12.94 -30.91
N LEU A 812 -22.57 -12.74 -31.16
CA LEU A 812 -22.10 -11.59 -31.94
C LEU A 812 -22.39 -11.81 -33.44
N TRP A 813 -23.03 -10.85 -34.10
CA TRP A 813 -23.39 -10.97 -35.51
C TRP A 813 -22.15 -10.89 -36.41
N HIS A 814 -22.02 -11.81 -37.36
CA HIS A 814 -20.93 -11.86 -38.33
C HIS A 814 -21.49 -11.88 -39.77
N PRO A 815 -20.88 -11.18 -40.75
CA PRO A 815 -21.45 -11.07 -42.09
C PRO A 815 -21.22 -12.29 -43.00
N ILE A 816 -20.32 -13.22 -42.66
CA ILE A 816 -19.93 -14.32 -43.57
C ILE A 816 -21.08 -15.23 -44.00
N ASP A 817 -22.04 -15.48 -43.10
CA ASP A 817 -23.19 -16.35 -43.36
C ASP A 817 -24.46 -15.55 -43.62
N ARG A 818 -24.33 -14.26 -43.98
CA ARG A 818 -25.46 -13.34 -44.14
C ARG A 818 -25.61 -12.91 -45.60
N PRO A 819 -26.86 -12.74 -46.07
CA PRO A 819 -27.11 -12.27 -47.42
C PRO A 819 -26.63 -10.81 -47.57
N VAL A 820 -26.21 -10.45 -48.79
CA VAL A 820 -25.65 -9.12 -49.10
C VAL A 820 -26.66 -8.01 -48.80
N GLU A 821 -27.95 -8.29 -48.98
CA GLU A 821 -29.06 -7.38 -48.68
C GLU A 821 -29.10 -7.04 -47.18
N GLU A 822 -28.92 -8.03 -46.30
CA GLU A 822 -28.88 -7.82 -44.86
C GLU A 822 -27.67 -7.00 -44.44
N ILE A 823 -26.50 -7.33 -44.98
CA ILE A 823 -25.26 -6.60 -44.70
C ILE A 823 -25.41 -5.14 -45.12
N THR A 824 -25.98 -4.89 -46.30
CA THR A 824 -26.19 -3.53 -46.82
C THR A 824 -27.20 -2.75 -45.99
N ALA A 825 -28.31 -3.38 -45.60
CA ALA A 825 -29.31 -2.78 -44.72
C ALA A 825 -28.72 -2.39 -43.36
N TRP A 826 -27.85 -3.23 -42.78
CA TRP A 826 -27.16 -2.91 -41.54
C TRP A 826 -26.20 -1.73 -41.69
N ARG A 827 -25.44 -1.64 -42.78
CA ARG A 827 -24.57 -0.48 -43.06
C ARG A 827 -25.38 0.82 -43.13
N GLU A 828 -26.51 0.81 -43.84
CA GLU A 828 -27.43 1.96 -43.94
C GLU A 828 -28.05 2.34 -42.60
N ARG A 829 -28.46 1.34 -41.81
CA ARG A 829 -29.06 1.56 -40.49
C ARG A 829 -28.05 2.19 -39.53
N LEU A 830 -26.82 1.68 -39.47
CA LEU A 830 -25.76 2.22 -38.61
C LEU A 830 -25.40 3.66 -38.99
N GLU A 831 -25.32 3.97 -40.30
CA GLU A 831 -25.12 5.33 -40.79
C GLU A 831 -26.27 6.26 -40.38
N THR A 832 -27.52 5.80 -40.49
CA THR A 832 -28.71 6.58 -40.12
C THR A 832 -28.75 6.87 -38.62
N LEU A 833 -28.33 5.90 -37.80
CA LEU A 833 -28.24 6.03 -36.35
C LEU A 833 -26.95 6.75 -35.90
N VAL A 834 -26.03 7.05 -36.81
CA VAL A 834 -24.72 7.66 -36.51
C VAL A 834 -23.93 6.81 -35.49
N ILE A 835 -24.07 5.48 -35.57
CA ILE A 835 -23.35 4.55 -34.68
C ILE A 835 -22.00 4.21 -35.30
N THR A 836 -20.92 4.62 -34.62
CA THR A 836 -19.55 4.23 -34.97
C THR A 836 -19.23 2.89 -34.30
N GLN A 837 -19.00 1.84 -35.10
CA GLN A 837 -18.68 0.53 -34.54
C GLN A 837 -17.26 0.51 -33.96
N PRO A 838 -17.03 -0.15 -32.82
CA PRO A 838 -15.72 -0.19 -32.18
C PRO A 838 -14.67 -0.94 -33.03
N PHE A 839 -15.11 -1.85 -33.89
CA PHE A 839 -14.29 -2.50 -34.91
C PHE A 839 -15.15 -2.79 -36.15
N LYS A 840 -14.52 -3.14 -37.28
CA LYS A 840 -15.24 -3.50 -38.51
C LYS A 840 -16.09 -4.76 -38.28
N GLN A 841 -17.40 -4.59 -38.23
CA GLN A 841 -18.37 -5.68 -38.14
C GLN A 841 -19.29 -5.69 -39.38
N ALA A 842 -20.12 -4.65 -39.59
CA ALA A 842 -20.94 -4.54 -40.82
C ALA A 842 -20.08 -4.30 -42.08
N HIS A 843 -18.94 -3.64 -41.91
CA HIS A 843 -17.92 -3.41 -42.94
C HIS A 843 -16.75 -4.40 -42.85
N ARG A 844 -16.94 -5.55 -42.18
CA ARG A 844 -15.88 -6.55 -42.05
C ARG A 844 -15.57 -7.17 -43.41
N GLU A 845 -14.29 -7.29 -43.71
CA GLU A 845 -13.78 -7.98 -44.90
C GLU A 845 -14.13 -9.47 -44.83
N ILE A 846 -14.67 -10.03 -45.92
CA ILE A 846 -14.92 -11.47 -46.07
C ILE A 846 -13.97 -12.01 -47.13
N TYR A 847 -13.17 -13.00 -46.76
CA TYR A 847 -12.28 -13.69 -47.68
C TYR A 847 -12.82 -15.07 -48.00
N LEU A 848 -13.31 -15.23 -49.22
CA LEU A 848 -13.70 -16.52 -49.77
C LEU A 848 -12.51 -17.20 -50.44
N LEU A 849 -12.55 -18.53 -50.49
CA LEU A 849 -11.57 -19.33 -51.20
C LEU A 849 -11.67 -19.09 -52.71
N THR A 850 -10.54 -18.76 -53.32
CA THR A 850 -10.43 -18.46 -54.76
C THR A 850 -9.98 -19.69 -55.55
N ASP A 851 -10.20 -19.70 -56.87
CA ASP A 851 -9.73 -20.78 -57.75
C ASP A 851 -8.20 -20.95 -57.71
N ALA A 852 -7.45 -19.86 -57.50
CA ALA A 852 -6.00 -19.91 -57.31
C ALA A 852 -5.62 -20.73 -56.06
N GLU A 853 -6.37 -20.59 -54.98
CA GLU A 853 -6.15 -21.34 -53.73
C GLU A 853 -6.65 -22.78 -53.82
N ARG A 854 -7.70 -23.05 -54.62
CA ARG A 854 -8.10 -24.43 -54.97
C ARG A 854 -7.00 -25.15 -55.75
N ASN A 855 -6.31 -24.43 -56.64
CA ASN A 855 -5.19 -24.99 -57.40
C ASN A 855 -3.95 -25.28 -56.54
N THR A 856 -3.62 -24.41 -55.57
CA THR A 856 -2.50 -24.66 -54.63
C THR A 856 -2.87 -25.65 -53.54
N ASN A 857 -4.17 -25.89 -53.33
CA ASN A 857 -4.78 -26.85 -52.41
C ASN A 857 -4.50 -26.58 -50.92
N VAL A 858 -3.24 -26.60 -50.49
CA VAL A 858 -2.85 -26.65 -49.06
C VAL A 858 -2.22 -25.35 -48.54
N TYR A 859 -2.12 -24.32 -49.37
CA TYR A 859 -1.57 -23.01 -48.97
C TYR A 859 -2.14 -21.86 -49.79
N SER A 860 -2.18 -20.66 -49.20
CA SER A 860 -2.53 -19.42 -49.91
C SER A 860 -1.30 -18.54 -50.12
N ASN A 861 -1.13 -18.05 -51.35
CA ASN A 861 -0.10 -17.07 -51.74
C ASN A 861 -0.62 -15.63 -51.75
N ARG A 862 -1.86 -15.38 -51.33
CA ARG A 862 -2.54 -14.08 -51.49
C ARG A 862 -1.78 -12.91 -50.86
N PHE A 863 -0.99 -13.18 -49.82
CA PHE A 863 -0.21 -12.22 -49.06
C PHE A 863 1.28 -12.57 -49.01
N ALA A 864 1.76 -13.31 -50.00
CA ALA A 864 3.18 -13.63 -50.17
C ALA A 864 3.93 -12.46 -50.82
N ALA A 865 5.26 -12.45 -50.70
CA ALA A 865 6.18 -11.50 -51.31
C ALA A 865 6.00 -10.03 -50.88
N HIS A 866 5.50 -9.77 -49.67
CA HIS A 866 5.53 -8.43 -49.06
C HIS A 866 6.77 -8.23 -48.19
N ILE A 867 7.34 -7.03 -48.23
CA ILE A 867 8.40 -6.60 -47.33
C ILE A 867 7.77 -5.83 -46.17
N ILE A 868 7.84 -6.40 -44.97
CA ILE A 868 7.21 -5.87 -43.76
C ILE A 868 8.24 -5.49 -42.68
N ARG A 869 7.92 -4.48 -41.87
CA ARG A 869 8.74 -4.07 -40.71
C ARG A 869 8.60 -5.09 -39.57
N GLN A 870 9.69 -5.72 -39.17
CA GLN A 870 9.66 -6.87 -38.24
C GLN A 870 9.07 -6.52 -36.87
N HIS A 871 9.52 -5.44 -36.24
CA HIS A 871 9.07 -5.08 -34.89
C HIS A 871 7.58 -4.73 -34.85
N GLN A 872 7.10 -4.03 -35.88
CA GLN A 872 5.69 -3.69 -36.02
C GLN A 872 4.83 -4.94 -36.24
N PHE A 873 5.30 -5.85 -37.09
CA PHE A 873 4.66 -7.16 -37.31
C PHE A 873 4.56 -7.96 -36.01
N ASN A 874 5.66 -8.06 -35.26
CA ASN A 874 5.69 -8.80 -33.99
C ASN A 874 4.70 -8.24 -32.95
N ALA A 875 4.58 -6.90 -32.87
CA ALA A 875 3.61 -6.25 -32.00
C ALA A 875 2.15 -6.54 -32.43
N LEU A 876 1.87 -6.49 -33.74
CA LEU A 876 0.56 -6.81 -34.29
C LEU A 876 0.19 -8.28 -34.11
N CYS A 877 1.14 -9.21 -34.28
CA CYS A 877 0.92 -10.62 -33.98
C CYS A 877 0.46 -10.80 -32.52
N ALA A 878 1.20 -10.23 -31.56
CA ALA A 878 0.85 -10.34 -30.15
C ALA A 878 -0.55 -9.77 -29.84
N MET A 879 -0.92 -8.62 -30.44
CA MET A 879 -2.26 -8.05 -30.27
C MET A 879 -3.38 -8.91 -30.84
N ARG A 880 -3.10 -9.69 -31.91
CA ARG A 880 -4.07 -10.53 -32.62
C ARG A 880 -4.07 -12.00 -32.18
N GLY A 881 -3.36 -12.31 -31.09
CA GLY A 881 -3.24 -13.67 -30.56
C GLY A 881 -2.34 -14.60 -31.38
N TRP A 882 -1.49 -14.05 -32.25
CA TRP A 882 -0.46 -14.80 -32.96
C TRP A 882 0.84 -14.84 -32.15
N LYS A 883 1.46 -16.01 -32.06
CA LYS A 883 2.80 -16.20 -31.51
C LYS A 883 3.82 -16.00 -32.63
N ASN A 884 4.76 -15.10 -32.42
CA ASN A 884 5.87 -14.85 -33.34
C ASN A 884 7.17 -14.65 -32.56
N LYS A 885 8.30 -14.99 -33.19
CA LYS A 885 9.65 -14.78 -32.65
C LYS A 885 10.43 -13.86 -33.59
N LEU A 886 11.16 -12.90 -33.05
CA LEU A 886 12.02 -12.05 -33.86
C LEU A 886 13.11 -12.90 -34.53
N ARG A 887 13.22 -12.79 -35.86
CA ARG A 887 14.29 -13.36 -36.69
C ARG A 887 15.57 -12.57 -36.43
N LEU A 888 16.65 -13.30 -36.17
CA LEU A 888 18.00 -12.75 -36.01
C LEU A 888 18.89 -13.28 -37.13
N MET A 889 19.91 -12.51 -37.49
CA MET A 889 20.96 -12.92 -38.42
C MET A 889 22.03 -13.75 -37.68
N VAL A 890 21.65 -14.95 -37.24
CA VAL A 890 22.50 -15.91 -36.51
C VAL A 890 22.19 -17.34 -36.98
N ASP A 891 23.08 -18.29 -36.73
CA ASP A 891 22.84 -19.71 -37.04
C ASP A 891 21.82 -20.32 -36.03
N ALA A 892 20.52 -20.21 -36.35
CA ALA A 892 19.43 -20.67 -35.50
C ALA A 892 18.16 -21.00 -36.31
N ASP A 893 17.29 -21.82 -35.72
CA ASP A 893 15.97 -22.16 -36.27
C ASP A 893 14.86 -21.32 -35.60
N TYR A 894 13.86 -20.94 -36.40
CA TYR A 894 12.72 -20.16 -35.96
C TYR A 894 11.39 -20.80 -36.39
N PRO A 895 10.38 -20.86 -35.51
CA PRO A 895 9.04 -21.29 -35.90
C PRO A 895 8.33 -20.19 -36.69
N PRO A 896 7.34 -20.51 -37.55
CA PRO A 896 6.55 -19.52 -38.27
C PRO A 896 5.78 -18.62 -37.31
N ALA A 897 5.21 -17.52 -37.81
CA ALA A 897 4.18 -16.84 -37.04
C ALA A 897 2.95 -17.76 -37.00
N GLU A 898 2.43 -18.08 -35.83
CA GLU A 898 1.35 -19.07 -35.68
C GLU A 898 0.20 -18.56 -34.82
N LYS A 899 -1.01 -19.08 -35.08
CA LYS A 899 -2.18 -18.87 -34.22
C LYS A 899 -2.85 -20.21 -33.95
N LEU A 900 -2.99 -20.54 -32.67
CA LEU A 900 -3.70 -21.74 -32.23
C LEU A 900 -5.19 -21.45 -32.17
N LEU A 901 -5.99 -22.34 -32.78
CA LEU A 901 -7.44 -22.25 -32.88
C LEU A 901 -8.03 -23.47 -32.17
N ALA A 902 -7.93 -23.49 -30.84
CA ALA A 902 -8.27 -24.65 -30.02
C ALA A 902 -9.70 -25.16 -30.24
N ASN A 903 -10.69 -24.27 -30.32
CA ASN A 903 -12.09 -24.63 -30.56
C ASN A 903 -12.33 -25.31 -31.91
N TRP A 904 -11.38 -25.20 -32.83
CA TRP A 904 -11.45 -25.74 -34.18
C TRP A 904 -10.52 -26.95 -34.37
N GLY A 905 -9.64 -27.23 -33.41
CA GLY A 905 -8.59 -28.25 -33.56
C GLY A 905 -7.53 -27.88 -34.61
N LEU A 906 -7.36 -26.58 -34.92
CA LEU A 906 -6.49 -26.10 -35.99
C LEU A 906 -5.32 -25.23 -35.48
N ARG A 907 -4.23 -25.20 -36.24
CA ARG A 907 -3.17 -24.20 -36.17
C ARG A 907 -3.05 -23.51 -37.53
N ALA A 908 -3.14 -22.19 -37.53
CA ALA A 908 -2.79 -21.37 -38.70
C ALA A 908 -1.32 -20.94 -38.62
N GLU A 909 -0.61 -20.99 -39.73
CA GLU A 909 0.77 -20.53 -39.86
C GLU A 909 0.88 -19.47 -40.96
N TYR A 910 1.64 -18.42 -40.69
CA TYR A 910 2.05 -17.42 -41.67
C TYR A 910 3.58 -17.40 -41.76
N TRP A 911 4.08 -17.74 -42.95
CA TRP A 911 5.50 -17.93 -43.18
C TRP A 911 6.18 -16.57 -43.45
N VAL A 912 7.25 -16.31 -42.70
CA VAL A 912 8.04 -15.06 -42.80
C VAL A 912 9.53 -15.35 -42.67
N GLU A 913 10.37 -14.64 -43.41
CA GLU A 913 11.83 -14.82 -43.39
C GLU A 913 12.55 -13.48 -43.25
N GLY A 914 13.73 -13.50 -42.62
CA GLY A 914 14.60 -12.31 -42.56
C GLY A 914 15.08 -11.91 -43.95
N ILE A 915 15.06 -10.61 -44.26
CA ILE A 915 15.53 -10.11 -45.56
C ILE A 915 16.81 -9.29 -45.41
N GLY A 916 17.82 -9.61 -46.22
CA GLY A 916 19.13 -8.96 -46.22
C GLY A 916 20.25 -9.87 -45.75
N GLN A 917 21.49 -9.42 -45.94
CA GLN A 917 22.72 -10.16 -45.59
C GLN A 917 23.74 -9.30 -44.83
N ASN A 918 23.48 -7.99 -44.70
CA ASN A 918 24.44 -7.05 -44.12
C ASN A 918 24.12 -6.76 -42.66
N TYR A 919 24.91 -7.34 -41.75
CA TYR A 919 24.79 -7.05 -40.31
C TYR A 919 24.97 -5.55 -40.02
N GLY A 920 24.09 -4.98 -39.20
CA GLY A 920 24.07 -3.56 -38.84
C GLY A 920 23.39 -2.63 -39.86
N ALA A 921 23.18 -3.08 -41.10
CA ALA A 921 22.41 -2.34 -42.10
C ALA A 921 21.00 -2.93 -42.29
N ASP A 922 20.92 -4.26 -42.41
CA ASP A 922 19.66 -5.01 -42.48
C ASP A 922 19.19 -5.47 -41.10
N THR A 923 20.04 -5.32 -40.08
CA THR A 923 19.75 -5.64 -38.68
C THR A 923 19.98 -4.43 -37.79
N ASN A 924 19.37 -4.44 -36.60
CA ASN A 924 19.80 -3.56 -35.52
C ASN A 924 21.15 -4.04 -34.93
N GLU A 925 21.64 -3.33 -33.91
CA GLU A 925 22.92 -3.62 -33.23
C GLU A 925 22.97 -5.03 -32.60
N THR A 926 21.80 -5.59 -32.24
CA THR A 926 21.69 -6.92 -31.61
C THR A 926 21.47 -8.04 -32.62
N GLY A 927 21.54 -7.75 -33.93
CA GLY A 927 21.40 -8.74 -35.00
C GLY A 927 19.96 -9.10 -35.35
N VAL A 928 18.97 -8.38 -34.82
CA VAL A 928 17.54 -8.54 -35.19
C VAL A 928 17.31 -7.93 -36.56
N PHE A 929 16.73 -8.67 -37.50
CA PHE A 929 16.35 -8.12 -38.80
C PHE A 929 15.41 -6.92 -38.66
N LEU A 930 15.65 -5.85 -39.42
CA LEU A 930 14.76 -4.69 -39.43
C LEU A 930 13.46 -5.01 -40.18
N ARG A 931 13.53 -5.91 -41.17
CA ARG A 931 12.46 -6.22 -42.13
C ARG A 931 12.38 -7.73 -42.37
N LEU A 932 11.19 -8.19 -42.77
CA LEU A 932 10.93 -9.57 -43.17
C LEU A 932 10.33 -9.59 -44.58
N THR A 933 10.53 -10.68 -45.30
CA THR A 933 9.70 -11.05 -46.45
C THR A 933 8.60 -12.00 -46.00
N THR A 934 7.41 -11.88 -46.57
CA THR A 934 6.27 -12.77 -46.32
C THR A 934 6.17 -13.84 -47.39
N ASP A 935 5.55 -14.96 -47.05
CA ASP A 935 5.27 -16.07 -47.95
C ASP A 935 3.86 -16.64 -47.71
N GLN A 936 3.72 -17.95 -47.54
CA GLN A 936 2.44 -18.66 -47.55
C GLN A 936 1.68 -18.60 -46.23
N VAL A 937 0.35 -18.70 -46.33
CA VAL A 937 -0.54 -19.05 -45.21
C VAL A 937 -0.94 -20.51 -45.32
N ARG A 938 -0.82 -21.26 -44.22
CA ARG A 938 -1.12 -22.71 -44.15
C ARG A 938 -1.88 -23.07 -42.89
N PHE A 939 -2.57 -24.21 -42.92
CA PHE A 939 -3.31 -24.75 -41.79
C PHE A 939 -2.86 -26.17 -41.49
N TYR A 940 -2.79 -26.51 -40.20
CA TYR A 940 -2.40 -27.82 -39.71
C TYR A 940 -3.34 -28.26 -38.58
N GLN A 941 -3.39 -29.55 -38.30
CA GLN A 941 -4.00 -30.06 -37.08
C GLN A 941 -3.30 -29.44 -35.87
N ILE A 942 -4.03 -29.14 -34.79
CA ILE A 942 -3.43 -28.48 -33.61
C ILE A 942 -2.34 -29.33 -32.93
N GLU A 943 -2.42 -30.65 -33.09
CA GLU A 943 -1.47 -31.63 -32.57
C GLU A 943 -0.24 -31.82 -33.49
N ALA A 944 -0.23 -31.20 -34.68
CA ALA A 944 0.90 -31.27 -35.59
C ALA A 944 2.16 -30.67 -34.94
N THR A 945 3.29 -31.31 -35.17
CA THR A 945 4.62 -30.83 -34.79
C THR A 945 4.86 -29.45 -35.41
N GLU A 946 5.48 -28.56 -34.63
CA GLU A 946 5.80 -27.19 -35.06
C GLU A 946 6.80 -27.23 -36.23
N ASN A 947 6.54 -26.45 -37.27
CA ASN A 947 7.48 -26.26 -38.38
C ASN A 947 8.57 -25.26 -37.98
N PHE A 948 9.75 -25.38 -38.58
CA PHE A 948 10.84 -24.43 -38.38
C PHE A 948 11.52 -24.08 -39.71
N ALA A 949 12.05 -22.87 -39.80
CA ALA A 949 12.95 -22.46 -40.86
C ALA A 949 14.27 -21.97 -40.25
N HIS A 950 15.37 -22.27 -40.93
CA HIS A 950 16.68 -21.75 -40.57
C HIS A 950 16.72 -20.23 -40.79
N ALA A 951 17.52 -19.51 -39.99
CA ALA A 951 17.65 -18.05 -40.07
C ALA A 951 18.10 -17.54 -41.45
N GLY A 952 18.87 -18.35 -42.17
CA GLY A 952 19.33 -18.09 -43.53
C GLY A 952 18.29 -18.40 -44.63
N GLY A 953 17.06 -18.76 -44.26
CA GLY A 953 15.99 -19.17 -45.17
C GLY A 953 16.01 -20.65 -45.51
N GLY A 954 15.17 -21.04 -46.47
CA GLY A 954 15.07 -22.43 -46.96
C GLY A 954 13.67 -23.05 -46.82
N GLY A 955 12.67 -22.27 -46.44
CA GLY A 955 11.30 -22.73 -46.23
C GLY A 955 11.10 -23.43 -44.89
N TYR A 956 9.85 -23.49 -44.46
CA TYR A 956 9.46 -24.10 -43.19
C TYR A 956 9.20 -25.59 -43.35
N ALA A 957 9.77 -26.39 -42.45
CA ALA A 957 9.51 -27.82 -42.36
C ALA A 957 9.69 -28.33 -40.91
N TYR A 958 9.03 -29.43 -40.57
CA TYR A 958 9.30 -30.16 -39.32
C TYR A 958 10.55 -31.05 -39.47
N ARG A 959 11.30 -31.29 -38.39
CA ARG A 959 12.46 -32.20 -38.41
C ARG A 959 11.99 -33.65 -38.50
N ARG A 960 12.27 -34.32 -39.62
CA ARG A 960 11.87 -35.70 -39.94
C ARG A 960 12.49 -36.82 -39.09
N GLY A 961 13.20 -36.50 -38.00
CA GLY A 961 14.07 -37.43 -37.25
C GLY A 961 13.55 -37.97 -35.91
N GLY A 962 12.29 -37.73 -35.54
CA GLY A 962 11.81 -37.95 -34.16
C GLY A 962 10.46 -38.65 -34.00
N GLY A 963 10.07 -39.55 -34.90
CA GLY A 963 8.79 -40.29 -34.78
C GLY A 963 7.54 -39.46 -35.08
N ALA A 964 7.68 -38.34 -35.79
CA ALA A 964 6.57 -37.51 -36.23
C ALA A 964 5.71 -38.26 -37.28
N ASP A 965 4.42 -38.39 -37.02
CA ASP A 965 3.45 -38.99 -37.93
C ASP A 965 3.28 -38.11 -39.18
N VAL A 966 3.54 -38.68 -40.36
CA VAL A 966 3.55 -37.93 -41.62
C VAL A 966 2.16 -37.40 -41.96
N ASP A 967 1.11 -38.13 -41.61
CA ASP A 967 -0.28 -37.77 -41.93
C ASP A 967 -0.78 -36.68 -40.99
N LEU A 968 -0.43 -36.76 -39.69
CA LEU A 968 -0.75 -35.72 -38.70
C LEU A 968 -0.08 -34.38 -39.02
N ASN A 969 1.12 -34.41 -39.62
CA ASN A 969 1.93 -33.24 -39.93
C ASN A 969 1.71 -32.70 -41.35
N ALA A 970 0.81 -33.30 -42.13
CA ALA A 970 0.45 -32.79 -43.44
C ALA A 970 -0.37 -31.49 -43.29
N PRO A 971 -0.16 -30.49 -44.18
CA PRO A 971 -1.02 -29.31 -44.21
C PRO A 971 -2.43 -29.70 -44.67
N ILE A 972 -3.43 -29.11 -44.05
CA ILE A 972 -4.85 -29.37 -44.34
C ILE A 972 -5.25 -28.66 -45.64
N PRO A 973 -5.98 -29.32 -46.56
CA PRO A 973 -6.59 -28.69 -47.72
C PRO A 973 -7.41 -27.45 -47.33
N LEU A 974 -7.22 -26.34 -48.05
CA LEU A 974 -7.93 -25.09 -47.78
C LEU A 974 -9.45 -25.21 -47.96
N GLU A 975 -9.92 -26.17 -48.76
CA GLU A 975 -11.34 -26.49 -48.92
C GLU A 975 -11.97 -27.12 -47.68
N GLU A 976 -11.17 -27.74 -46.81
CA GLU A 976 -11.63 -28.34 -45.55
C GLU A 976 -11.64 -27.32 -44.40
N ILE A 977 -11.07 -26.13 -44.59
CA ILE A 977 -11.03 -25.08 -43.57
C ILE A 977 -12.41 -24.39 -43.50
N PRO A 978 -13.02 -24.27 -42.31
CA PRO A 978 -14.27 -23.55 -42.15
C PRO A 978 -14.18 -22.12 -42.71
N PRO A 979 -15.17 -21.65 -43.49
CA PRO A 979 -15.11 -20.32 -44.14
C PRO A 979 -14.84 -19.18 -43.15
N LEU A 980 -15.43 -19.24 -41.96
CA LEU A 980 -15.20 -18.26 -40.89
C LEU A 980 -13.74 -18.23 -40.48
N VAL A 981 -13.14 -19.41 -40.21
CA VAL A 981 -11.74 -19.52 -39.82
C VAL A 981 -10.82 -18.99 -40.92
N PHE A 982 -11.03 -19.44 -42.16
CA PHE A 982 -10.23 -18.97 -43.30
C PHE A 982 -10.34 -17.44 -43.44
N SER A 983 -11.55 -16.90 -43.41
CA SER A 983 -11.76 -15.45 -43.56
C SER A 983 -11.09 -14.64 -42.46
N GLU A 984 -11.22 -15.06 -41.20
CA GLU A 984 -10.65 -14.34 -40.05
C GLU A 984 -9.13 -14.39 -40.03
N ILE A 985 -8.53 -15.54 -40.38
CA ILE A 985 -7.07 -15.67 -40.49
C ILE A 985 -6.53 -14.83 -41.66
N MET A 986 -7.18 -14.86 -42.81
CA MET A 986 -6.78 -14.02 -43.95
C MET A 986 -6.93 -12.53 -43.66
N ARG A 987 -7.89 -12.14 -42.81
CA ARG A 987 -8.06 -10.77 -42.34
C ARG A 987 -6.93 -10.32 -41.42
N ASP A 988 -6.47 -11.19 -40.51
CA ASP A 988 -5.28 -10.91 -39.70
C ASP A 988 -4.04 -10.71 -40.58
N VAL A 989 -3.87 -11.56 -41.61
CA VAL A 989 -2.74 -11.47 -42.54
C VAL A 989 -2.82 -10.24 -43.47
N ASP A 990 -4.01 -9.85 -43.95
CA ASP A 990 -4.22 -8.57 -44.65
C ASP A 990 -3.86 -7.38 -43.75
N LEU A 991 -4.23 -7.43 -42.46
CA LEU A 991 -3.83 -6.39 -41.51
C LEU A 991 -2.30 -6.31 -41.38
N PHE A 992 -1.62 -7.45 -41.26
CA PHE A 992 -0.17 -7.50 -41.14
C PHE A 992 0.52 -6.90 -42.38
N THR A 993 0.12 -7.30 -43.57
CA THR A 993 0.69 -6.77 -44.82
C THR A 993 0.30 -5.30 -45.04
N GLY A 994 -0.96 -4.94 -44.79
CA GLY A 994 -1.46 -3.58 -44.94
C GLY A 994 -0.79 -2.56 -44.01
N VAL A 995 -0.51 -2.93 -42.75
CA VAL A 995 0.06 -2.00 -41.74
C VAL A 995 1.58 -2.04 -41.68
N CYS A 996 2.19 -3.21 -41.85
CA CYS A 996 3.63 -3.39 -41.70
C CYS A 996 4.42 -3.20 -42.99
N SER A 997 3.76 -3.23 -44.16
CA SER A 997 4.47 -3.11 -45.45
C SER A 997 5.20 -1.79 -45.58
N VAL A 998 6.45 -1.85 -46.05
CA VAL A 998 7.25 -0.66 -46.35
C VAL A 998 6.66 0.16 -47.51
N ALA A 999 5.82 -0.44 -48.36
CA ALA A 999 5.14 0.26 -49.47
C ALA A 999 4.10 1.29 -49.01
N ASN A 1000 3.62 1.16 -47.76
CA ASN A 1000 2.63 2.04 -47.14
C ASN A 1000 3.27 3.07 -46.19
N ASP A 1001 4.61 3.14 -46.12
CA ASP A 1001 5.33 4.11 -45.29
C ASP A 1001 5.55 5.43 -46.06
N PRO A 1002 4.89 6.54 -45.65
CA PRO A 1002 5.04 7.83 -46.32
C PRO A 1002 6.43 8.47 -46.10
N ASN A 1003 7.18 8.05 -45.07
CA ASN A 1003 8.51 8.59 -44.77
C ASN A 1003 9.64 7.80 -45.45
N TRP A 1004 9.30 6.77 -46.24
CA TRP A 1004 10.29 5.85 -46.81
C TRP A 1004 11.23 6.52 -47.83
N GLN A 1005 10.81 7.59 -48.50
CA GLN A 1005 11.70 8.35 -49.39
C GLN A 1005 12.79 9.14 -48.63
N ASP A 1006 12.50 9.61 -47.40
CA ASP A 1006 13.42 10.45 -46.62
C ASP A 1006 14.39 9.62 -45.75
N GLY A 1007 14.04 8.36 -45.44
CA GLY A 1007 14.74 7.49 -44.48
C GLY A 1007 16.04 6.82 -44.97
N GLY A 1008 16.72 7.37 -45.96
CA GLY A 1008 18.00 6.84 -46.44
C GLY A 1008 17.82 5.70 -47.44
N VAL A 1009 18.33 5.94 -48.64
CA VAL A 1009 18.24 5.08 -49.81
C VAL A 1009 18.83 3.70 -49.50
N VAL A 1010 18.00 2.67 -49.39
CA VAL A 1010 18.43 1.30 -49.69
C VAL A 1010 17.98 1.02 -51.12
N PRO A 1011 18.88 1.10 -52.13
CA PRO A 1011 18.51 0.96 -53.54
C PRO A 1011 17.76 -0.34 -53.85
N GLN A 1012 17.99 -1.38 -53.04
CA GLN A 1012 17.49 -2.74 -53.23
C GLN A 1012 15.95 -2.89 -53.19
N PHE A 1013 15.21 -1.95 -52.59
CA PHE A 1013 13.74 -2.05 -52.47
C PHE A 1013 12.96 -0.94 -53.18
N ARG A 1014 13.63 -0.09 -53.96
CA ARG A 1014 12.97 1.01 -54.69
C ARG A 1014 11.93 0.49 -55.69
N GLN A 1015 12.28 -0.53 -56.48
CA GLN A 1015 11.36 -1.13 -57.45
C GLN A 1015 10.15 -1.79 -56.78
N TYR A 1016 10.35 -2.47 -55.65
CA TYR A 1016 9.25 -3.04 -54.86
C TYR A 1016 8.29 -1.93 -54.39
N TRP A 1017 8.83 -0.85 -53.83
CA TRP A 1017 8.02 0.29 -53.36
C TRP A 1017 7.21 0.90 -54.50
N GLU A 1018 7.85 1.23 -55.64
CA GLU A 1018 7.17 1.82 -56.80
C GLU A 1018 6.01 0.95 -57.32
N GLN A 1019 6.20 -0.39 -57.37
CA GLN A 1019 5.18 -1.32 -57.85
C GLN A 1019 4.03 -1.50 -56.84
N GLN A 1020 4.33 -1.59 -55.54
CA GLN A 1020 3.35 -1.93 -54.52
C GLN A 1020 2.58 -0.71 -54.00
N THR A 1021 3.20 0.47 -53.96
CA THR A 1021 2.58 1.69 -53.44
C THR A 1021 1.33 2.11 -54.24
N PHE A 1022 1.30 1.83 -55.56
CA PHE A 1022 0.21 2.16 -56.47
C PHE A 1022 -0.41 0.92 -57.14
N GLY A 1023 -0.16 -0.27 -56.56
CA GLY A 1023 -0.62 -1.57 -57.05
C GLY A 1023 -2.10 -1.84 -56.75
N GLU A 1024 -2.53 -3.08 -56.92
CA GLU A 1024 -3.93 -3.49 -56.72
C GLU A 1024 -4.43 -3.29 -55.27
N LEU A 1025 -5.74 -3.07 -55.12
CA LEU A 1025 -6.36 -2.88 -53.80
C LEU A 1025 -6.46 -4.20 -53.04
N SER A 1026 -5.96 -4.19 -51.80
CA SER A 1026 -6.21 -5.28 -50.83
C SER A 1026 -7.68 -5.32 -50.38
N GLY A 1027 -8.07 -6.35 -49.61
CA GLY A 1027 -9.43 -6.47 -49.08
C GLY A 1027 -9.83 -5.27 -48.22
N SER A 1028 -8.97 -4.89 -47.26
CA SER A 1028 -9.18 -3.68 -46.46
C SER A 1028 -9.25 -2.39 -47.27
N SER A 1029 -8.49 -2.30 -48.36
CA SER A 1029 -8.46 -1.13 -49.25
C SER A 1029 -9.73 -1.03 -50.11
N THR A 1030 -10.28 -2.17 -50.52
CA THR A 1030 -11.58 -2.26 -51.19
C THR A 1030 -12.72 -1.83 -50.27
N THR A 1031 -12.70 -2.26 -49.01
CA THR A 1031 -13.66 -1.78 -47.99
C THR A 1031 -13.59 -0.27 -47.81
N ARG A 1032 -12.38 0.32 -47.75
CA ARG A 1032 -12.20 1.78 -47.68
C ARG A 1032 -12.82 2.48 -48.88
N LYS A 1033 -12.64 1.95 -50.10
CA LYS A 1033 -13.26 2.49 -51.31
C LYS A 1033 -14.78 2.58 -51.16
N VAL A 1034 -15.44 1.48 -50.80
CA VAL A 1034 -16.89 1.42 -50.62
C VAL A 1034 -17.38 2.41 -49.55
N VAL A 1035 -16.64 2.54 -48.44
CA VAL A 1035 -16.96 3.51 -47.39
C VAL A 1035 -16.82 4.95 -47.92
N LEU A 1036 -15.75 5.26 -48.62
CA LEU A 1036 -15.51 6.60 -49.19
C LEU A 1036 -16.55 6.98 -50.25
N GLU A 1037 -16.95 6.03 -51.10
CA GLU A 1037 -18.02 6.22 -52.10
C GLU A 1037 -19.36 6.59 -51.45
N ARG A 1038 -19.60 6.16 -50.21
CA ARG A 1038 -20.81 6.50 -49.43
C ARG A 1038 -20.65 7.80 -48.62
N LEU A 1039 -19.46 8.08 -48.09
CA LEU A 1039 -19.19 9.26 -47.26
C LEU A 1039 -19.01 10.54 -48.08
N ILE A 1040 -18.17 10.52 -49.12
CA ILE A 1040 -17.78 11.72 -49.88
C ILE A 1040 -18.97 12.49 -50.46
N PRO A 1041 -20.01 11.85 -51.03
CA PRO A 1041 -21.19 12.57 -51.54
C PRO A 1041 -21.94 13.40 -50.49
N ARG A 1042 -21.76 13.10 -49.19
CA ARG A 1042 -22.37 13.84 -48.07
C ARG A 1042 -21.44 14.93 -47.51
N MET A 1043 -20.24 15.09 -48.07
CA MET A 1043 -19.24 16.05 -47.61
C MET A 1043 -19.22 17.31 -48.48
N LYS A 1044 -18.69 18.41 -47.95
CA LYS A 1044 -18.55 19.69 -48.67
C LYS A 1044 -17.68 19.62 -49.93
N ILE A 1045 -16.82 18.60 -50.04
CA ILE A 1045 -15.90 18.40 -51.17
C ILE A 1045 -16.47 17.51 -52.28
N ALA A 1046 -17.75 17.13 -52.21
CA ALA A 1046 -18.38 16.18 -53.13
C ALA A 1046 -18.19 16.56 -54.60
N GLU A 1047 -18.45 17.82 -54.98
CA GLU A 1047 -18.34 18.29 -56.37
C GLU A 1047 -16.90 18.29 -56.92
N GLN A 1048 -15.90 18.21 -56.04
CA GLN A 1048 -14.48 18.20 -56.40
C GLN A 1048 -13.91 16.78 -56.44
N CYS A 1049 -14.69 15.77 -56.01
CA CYS A 1049 -14.22 14.41 -55.86
C CYS A 1049 -14.88 13.47 -56.88
N SER A 1050 -14.09 12.55 -57.41
CA SER A 1050 -14.61 11.42 -58.20
C SER A 1050 -13.75 10.17 -57.96
N PHE A 1051 -14.26 9.00 -58.30
CA PHE A 1051 -13.53 7.74 -58.14
C PHE A 1051 -13.14 7.19 -59.51
N ALA A 1052 -11.88 6.79 -59.65
CA ALA A 1052 -11.37 6.15 -60.86
C ALA A 1052 -10.50 4.96 -60.47
N ASP A 1053 -10.96 3.75 -60.79
CA ASP A 1053 -10.26 2.50 -60.50
C ASP A 1053 -9.86 2.37 -59.01
N ARG A 1054 -8.57 2.47 -58.70
CA ARG A 1054 -7.96 2.38 -57.35
C ARG A 1054 -7.66 3.73 -56.70
N TYR A 1055 -8.15 4.83 -57.27
CA TYR A 1055 -7.88 6.20 -56.83
C TYR A 1055 -9.16 6.96 -56.47
N LEU A 1056 -9.04 7.80 -55.44
CA LEU A 1056 -9.88 8.97 -55.23
C LEU A 1056 -9.24 10.16 -55.95
N ILE A 1057 -9.96 10.70 -56.93
CA ILE A 1057 -9.55 11.88 -57.70
C ILE A 1057 -10.10 13.12 -57.01
N VAL A 1058 -9.24 14.07 -56.68
CA VAL A 1058 -9.58 15.33 -56.02
C VAL A 1058 -9.15 16.49 -56.91
N LYS A 1059 -10.10 17.31 -57.34
CA LYS A 1059 -9.86 18.47 -58.19
C LYS A 1059 -9.68 19.72 -57.32
N GLY A 1060 -8.44 20.09 -57.06
CA GLY A 1060 -8.09 21.33 -56.37
C GLY A 1060 -8.14 22.55 -57.30
N THR A 1061 -7.73 23.70 -56.77
CA THR A 1061 -7.61 24.97 -57.51
C THR A 1061 -6.30 25.06 -58.29
N LYS A 1062 -5.21 24.48 -57.77
CA LYS A 1062 -3.89 24.47 -58.42
C LYS A 1062 -3.70 23.25 -59.33
N ARG A 1063 -4.09 22.04 -58.89
CA ARG A 1063 -3.95 20.77 -59.65
C ARG A 1063 -5.09 19.78 -59.39
N THR A 1064 -5.13 18.72 -60.20
CA THR A 1064 -5.88 17.48 -59.91
C THR A 1064 -4.96 16.46 -59.26
N TYR A 1065 -5.46 15.79 -58.22
CA TYR A 1065 -4.71 14.85 -57.40
C TYR A 1065 -5.37 13.47 -57.41
N LYS A 1066 -4.58 12.41 -57.52
CA LYS A 1066 -5.01 11.01 -57.44
C LYS A 1066 -4.50 10.39 -56.14
N ILE A 1067 -5.39 10.16 -55.18
CA ILE A 1067 -5.06 9.54 -53.89
C ILE A 1067 -5.31 8.04 -54.00
N HIS A 1068 -4.27 7.22 -53.88
CA HIS A 1068 -4.40 5.77 -53.91
C HIS A 1068 -5.13 5.25 -52.66
N LEU A 1069 -6.17 4.44 -52.84
CA LEU A 1069 -7.07 4.02 -51.75
C LEU A 1069 -6.45 2.98 -50.80
N GLY A 1070 -5.36 2.34 -51.22
CA GLY A 1070 -4.60 1.40 -50.39
C GLY A 1070 -3.52 2.06 -49.53
N SER A 1071 -2.67 2.88 -50.15
CA SER A 1071 -1.48 3.46 -49.52
C SER A 1071 -1.67 4.91 -49.07
N GLY A 1072 -2.74 5.58 -49.52
CA GLY A 1072 -2.97 7.00 -49.30
C GLY A 1072 -1.97 7.91 -50.03
N ASN A 1073 -1.12 7.37 -50.90
CA ASN A 1073 -0.12 8.13 -51.66
C ASN A 1073 -0.74 8.89 -52.83
N ILE A 1074 -0.17 10.05 -53.14
CA ILE A 1074 -0.79 11.04 -54.03
C ILE A 1074 0.05 11.18 -55.31
N LEU A 1075 -0.62 11.18 -56.45
CA LEU A 1075 -0.07 11.56 -57.75
C LEU A 1075 -0.74 12.86 -58.21
N MET A 1076 0.01 13.74 -58.87
CA MET A 1076 -0.48 15.00 -59.43
C MET A 1076 -0.59 14.90 -60.95
N GLU A 1077 -1.74 15.26 -61.50
CA GLU A 1077 -1.91 15.37 -62.96
C GLU A 1077 -1.26 16.66 -63.50
N PRO A 1078 -0.85 16.68 -64.79
CA PRO A 1078 -0.99 15.62 -65.80
C PRO A 1078 0.16 14.61 -65.89
N ASN A 1079 1.25 14.80 -65.14
CA ASN A 1079 2.49 14.03 -65.27
C ASN A 1079 2.63 12.87 -64.27
N ASP A 1080 1.59 12.58 -63.47
CA ASP A 1080 1.59 11.61 -62.39
C ASP A 1080 2.79 11.79 -61.44
N GLN A 1081 3.14 13.05 -61.16
CA GLN A 1081 4.23 13.34 -60.24
C GLN A 1081 3.80 13.07 -58.80
N TYR A 1082 4.62 12.32 -58.07
CA TYR A 1082 4.37 12.02 -56.66
C TYR A 1082 4.35 13.28 -55.80
N LEU A 1083 3.34 13.39 -54.93
CA LEU A 1083 3.23 14.44 -53.91
C LEU A 1083 3.33 13.82 -52.52
N CYS A 1084 4.40 14.15 -51.79
CA CYS A 1084 4.58 13.68 -50.42
C CYS A 1084 3.91 14.65 -49.43
N ILE A 1085 2.90 14.15 -48.72
CA ILE A 1085 2.27 14.82 -47.59
C ILE A 1085 2.35 13.90 -46.38
N VAL A 1086 3.18 14.28 -45.41
CA VAL A 1086 3.31 13.59 -44.13
C VAL A 1086 2.28 14.21 -43.17
N PRO A 1087 1.26 13.44 -42.71
CA PRO A 1087 0.29 13.97 -41.77
C PRO A 1087 0.96 14.28 -40.43
N ASP A 1088 0.78 15.49 -39.89
CA ASP A 1088 1.16 15.78 -38.51
C ASP A 1088 0.36 14.88 -37.56
N SER A 1089 1.06 14.23 -36.63
CA SER A 1089 0.47 13.44 -35.54
C SER A 1089 -0.65 14.17 -34.79
N ARG A 1090 -0.59 15.51 -34.71
CA ARG A 1090 -1.60 16.36 -34.06
C ARG A 1090 -2.84 16.66 -34.93
N ALA A 1091 -2.73 16.58 -36.26
CA ALA A 1091 -3.86 16.80 -37.17
C ALA A 1091 -4.87 15.64 -37.14
N ARG A 1092 -4.47 14.45 -36.65
CA ARG A 1092 -5.34 13.27 -36.45
C ARG A 1092 -6.46 13.50 -35.44
N ALA A 1093 -6.31 14.47 -34.52
CA ALA A 1093 -7.28 14.75 -33.46
C ALA A 1093 -8.33 15.82 -33.84
N ALA A 1094 -8.18 16.51 -34.97
CA ALA A 1094 -9.00 17.67 -35.33
C ALA A 1094 -10.28 17.35 -36.15
N GLN A 1095 -10.61 16.07 -36.36
CA GLN A 1095 -11.77 15.63 -37.16
C GLN A 1095 -13.09 15.55 -36.38
N GLY A 1096 -13.23 16.30 -35.29
CA GLY A 1096 -14.28 16.15 -34.27
C GLY A 1096 -15.76 16.20 -34.71
N ASP A 1097 -16.07 16.42 -35.99
CA ASP A 1097 -17.43 16.46 -36.54
C ASP A 1097 -17.69 15.45 -37.68
N LEU A 1098 -16.70 14.64 -38.11
CA LEU A 1098 -16.90 13.71 -39.23
C LEU A 1098 -17.22 12.29 -38.73
N PHE A 1099 -18.46 11.83 -38.98
CA PHE A 1099 -18.86 10.45 -38.73
C PHE A 1099 -18.02 9.46 -39.55
N LEU A 1100 -17.46 8.45 -38.86
CA LEU A 1100 -16.84 7.28 -39.48
C LEU A 1100 -17.64 6.03 -39.06
N PRO A 1101 -17.85 5.06 -39.96
CA PRO A 1101 -18.67 3.88 -39.63
C PRO A 1101 -18.02 2.94 -38.62
N PHE A 1102 -16.71 3.04 -38.40
CA PHE A 1102 -15.97 2.22 -37.45
C PHE A 1102 -14.66 2.87 -36.98
N GLU A 1103 -14.17 2.46 -35.82
CA GLU A 1103 -12.88 2.86 -35.26
C GLU A 1103 -11.71 1.99 -35.81
N GLY A 1104 -10.47 2.51 -35.71
CA GLY A 1104 -9.25 1.73 -35.90
C GLY A 1104 -8.66 1.65 -37.31
N ASP A 1105 -9.29 2.24 -38.34
CA ASP A 1105 -8.70 2.35 -39.70
C ASP A 1105 -8.05 3.73 -39.92
N ASN A 1106 -6.79 3.83 -39.50
CA ASN A 1106 -6.02 5.07 -39.63
C ASN A 1106 -5.85 5.52 -41.10
N MET A 1107 -5.80 4.59 -42.05
CA MET A 1107 -5.57 4.92 -43.45
C MET A 1107 -6.80 5.61 -44.05
N LEU A 1108 -8.01 5.19 -43.67
CA LEU A 1108 -9.25 5.88 -44.04
C LEU A 1108 -9.23 7.35 -43.61
N SER A 1109 -8.87 7.62 -42.34
CA SER A 1109 -8.76 8.99 -41.82
C SER A 1109 -7.68 9.80 -42.56
N ILE A 1110 -6.54 9.19 -42.91
CA ILE A 1110 -5.47 9.84 -43.68
C ILE A 1110 -5.94 10.21 -45.09
N ILE A 1111 -6.61 9.30 -45.80
CA ILE A 1111 -7.15 9.55 -47.14
C ILE A 1111 -8.16 10.71 -47.09
N LEU A 1112 -9.09 10.71 -46.14
CA LEU A 1112 -10.06 11.80 -45.95
C LEU A 1112 -9.38 13.14 -45.64
N SER A 1113 -8.36 13.12 -44.77
CA SER A 1113 -7.60 14.33 -44.41
C SER A 1113 -6.88 14.91 -45.62
N LYS A 1114 -6.24 14.05 -46.43
CA LYS A 1114 -5.58 14.46 -47.68
C LYS A 1114 -6.59 15.00 -48.68
N ALA A 1115 -7.74 14.35 -48.85
CA ALA A 1115 -8.79 14.81 -49.75
C ALA A 1115 -9.30 16.21 -49.37
N LEU A 1116 -9.59 16.43 -48.08
CA LEU A 1116 -10.03 17.74 -47.57
C LEU A 1116 -8.96 18.83 -47.74
N LEU A 1117 -7.69 18.50 -47.49
CA LEU A 1117 -6.58 19.43 -47.67
C LEU A 1117 -6.38 19.82 -49.15
N LEU A 1118 -6.42 18.84 -50.05
CA LEU A 1118 -6.15 19.01 -51.48
C LEU A 1118 -7.32 19.66 -52.24
N ALA A 1119 -8.55 19.44 -51.78
CA ALA A 1119 -9.74 20.17 -52.23
C ALA A 1119 -9.57 21.69 -52.11
N GLU A 1120 -8.89 22.15 -51.05
CA GLU A 1120 -8.59 23.57 -50.81
C GLU A 1120 -7.08 23.88 -50.98
N ASP A 1121 -6.43 23.31 -51.99
CA ASP A 1121 -4.97 23.44 -52.20
C ASP A 1121 -4.44 24.89 -52.27
N HIS A 1122 -5.25 25.85 -52.68
CA HIS A 1122 -4.92 27.29 -52.67
C HIS A 1122 -4.75 27.87 -51.26
N LYS A 1123 -5.26 27.21 -50.22
CA LYS A 1123 -5.12 27.63 -48.81
C LYS A 1123 -3.93 26.99 -48.10
N ILE A 1124 -3.23 26.05 -48.75
CA ILE A 1124 -2.06 25.38 -48.16
C ILE A 1124 -0.93 26.39 -48.01
N LYS A 1125 -0.44 26.57 -46.77
CA LYS A 1125 0.64 27.50 -46.42
C LYS A 1125 1.98 26.82 -46.15
N ASP A 1126 2.01 25.49 -46.06
CA ASP A 1126 3.24 24.75 -45.80
C ASP A 1126 4.20 24.89 -47.00
N PRO A 1127 5.38 25.52 -46.82
CA PRO A 1127 6.29 25.79 -47.93
C PRO A 1127 6.84 24.51 -48.57
N THR A 1128 6.89 23.38 -47.85
CA THR A 1128 7.37 22.09 -48.39
C THR A 1128 6.35 21.47 -49.35
N ILE A 1129 5.06 21.59 -49.04
CA ILE A 1129 3.96 21.08 -49.88
C ILE A 1129 3.76 22.03 -51.07
N VAL A 1130 3.71 23.35 -50.83
CA VAL A 1130 3.54 24.36 -51.88
C VAL A 1130 4.64 24.24 -52.93
N ARG A 1131 5.90 24.08 -52.50
CA ARG A 1131 7.03 23.90 -53.42
C ARG A 1131 6.87 22.66 -54.29
N GLN A 1132 6.42 21.52 -53.75
CA GLN A 1132 6.19 20.30 -54.54
C GLN A 1132 5.06 20.49 -55.58
N ILE A 1133 3.99 21.21 -55.23
CA ILE A 1133 2.86 21.50 -56.14
C ILE A 1133 3.27 22.47 -57.26
N GLU A 1134 4.16 23.43 -56.96
CA GLU A 1134 4.59 24.50 -57.88
C GLU A 1134 5.84 24.16 -58.71
N GLN A 1135 6.72 23.28 -58.23
CA GLN A 1135 7.96 22.89 -58.94
C GLN A 1135 7.76 21.93 -60.13
N ALA A 1136 6.50 21.62 -60.46
CA ALA A 1136 6.15 20.58 -61.41
C ALA A 1136 5.75 21.13 -62.78
#